data_AF-A0A496X9T2-F1
#
_entry.id   AF-A0A496X9T2-F1
#
_cell.length_a   1.000
_cell.length_b   1.000
_cell.length_c   1.000
_cell.angle_alpha   90.00
_cell.angle_beta   90.00
_cell.angle_gamma   90.00
#
_symmetry.space_group_name_H-M   'P 1'
#
loop_
_entity.id
_entity.type
_entity.pdbx_description
1 polymer ?
#
loop_
_entity_poly.entity_id
_entity_poly.type
_entity_poly.pdbx_seq_one_letter_code
_entity_poly.pdbx_strand_id
1 'polypeptide(L)'
;MNISDVLEQQACLLKDVPCIRFTNSYWSFDYLNLCVWRIASLLHSKGVVKGDVLALTFKNELLLLVTMMATARIGATVFSVPLNTPSVRKRKMLKQVNARYLTTDLVDLQYADLESIRIGLETLDQSKNSIEKNCKDDRPTAPWILVAGSGSTGNPKLMAITHRQQLFRMKAGLEWLPYSSDDILFSLIDLNFYGAKQRYLEAFTRGSSIALVDRKHMEIGNAVKNQKITVVYATVFHIERILRSLPSGSRSYLASLTALMLGGSTVSMNLRNSICDKLCSNLYVLYGANECHTTCCTQIPEVYEVQGSVGHPHKGFKLQIVDEGDSPLPISRVGQVRIRSEAMIDGYFKDEVATANAFKHGWFYPGDLGKLTADGQLIHMGRIDDMMIMNGINIYPAEIEQTMYSHPDVVDTVVLSMKHSVHQDIPVCAVTLKEDAQVSEQDLIIFARNRLAAHSPKRLVVLDKIPRNQQGKPIRNELNTLIASKLSADAGRVDTMSDATRVNSLRKTGQQLTWKIAFSRVLPDQPDLAVLDDWLTQVVLESDPDDESREIYPRYDNLPVVTGRWLWRCLQLSRFILQAARVPIFDTPEVIACRLESQNSQKWNITVALTLIEDLPRELYGTAIGTAFTLAESVLTQKPTATNLESFFETIEERILAPYSGVLTRGKSTLPVLEVAYRKEIPFRHVGDGVFQLGWGARARFIDRSTTEVDSVMGSKLSQSKLLTARLLRSAGLPSPVHQAVKNLDDALALAQRLEWPVVVKPSDRDRGVGVTVDVTDQAKLRTAFELASKLSRSKQVIVEKQVDGVCHRFFLSNGKLLYAVKRLPMSVTGNGKQTVAELVTSEAEAQQRVAPWKRSKIIPLDPPALAAIDAAGFSESSVPDKGTRVPLRRIESTEWGGIDEDVTNRIHPENLRIALAAARLFRLNVAGVDIISRDISMPWYENDAIINEVNFAPLLGGGEISRRHIPDFLDQYIAGNGRIPVEVFVGGESAWQAASQRRQTFVNQGVNAYVTNGIETLDSSRKKFYMPITGLFQRARALVLLSEVEAIILVVQTDEFLYTGLPLEFVDDITHVDGHMVSFKSRKGLLSPDRTRLLVHLLEKWKPV
;
A
#
# COMPACT_ATOMS: atom_id res chain seq x y z
N MET A 1 8.41 5.54 51.08
CA MET A 1 9.52 6.25 50.42
C MET A 1 9.03 6.75 49.09
N ASN A 2 9.13 8.06 48.86
CA ASN A 2 8.90 8.68 47.56
C ASN A 2 10.23 8.76 46.79
N ILE A 3 10.19 9.19 45.53
CA ILE A 3 11.39 9.18 44.66
C ILE A 3 12.45 10.22 45.05
N SER A 4 12.05 11.28 45.78
CA SER A 4 12.96 12.35 46.20
C SER A 4 13.75 11.98 47.46
N ASP A 5 13.31 10.97 48.20
CA ASP A 5 14.04 10.42 49.35
C ASP A 5 15.39 9.83 48.94
N VAL A 6 15.48 9.33 47.71
CA VAL A 6 16.74 8.85 47.13
C VAL A 6 17.78 9.98 47.09
N LEU A 7 17.37 11.18 46.68
CA LEU A 7 18.25 12.35 46.69
C LEU A 7 18.63 12.75 48.13
N GLU A 8 17.67 12.68 49.07
CA GLU A 8 17.93 13.01 50.48
C GLU A 8 18.94 12.03 51.11
N GLN A 9 18.82 10.73 50.83
CA GLN A 9 19.79 9.72 51.26
C GLN A 9 21.18 9.98 50.68
N GLN A 10 21.26 10.29 49.39
CA GLN A 10 22.54 10.57 48.73
C GLN A 10 23.15 11.88 49.21
N ALA A 11 22.34 12.90 49.51
CA ALA A 11 22.81 14.13 50.15
C ALA A 11 23.37 13.90 51.55
N CYS A 12 22.85 12.93 52.31
CA CYS A 12 23.45 12.56 53.60
C CYS A 12 24.80 11.85 53.45
N LEU A 13 24.95 11.00 52.43
CA LEU A 13 26.15 10.18 52.22
C LEU A 13 27.27 10.93 51.47
N LEU A 14 26.90 11.77 50.51
CA LEU A 14 27.78 12.40 49.51
C LEU A 14 27.64 13.93 49.53
N LYS A 15 27.58 14.53 50.72
CA LYS A 15 27.24 15.96 50.95
C LYS A 15 27.88 16.93 49.97
N ASP A 16 29.22 16.91 49.89
CA ASP A 16 30.02 17.87 49.12
C ASP A 16 30.44 17.32 47.75
N VAL A 17 29.95 16.14 47.37
CA VAL A 17 30.27 15.51 46.08
C VAL A 17 29.49 16.21 44.96
N PRO A 18 30.12 16.50 43.81
CA PRO A 18 29.42 17.07 42.66
C PRO A 18 28.23 16.21 42.20
N CYS A 19 27.07 16.85 42.09
CA CYS A 19 25.81 16.25 41.66
C CYS A 19 25.38 16.79 40.29
N ILE A 20 25.40 18.11 40.09
CA ILE A 20 25.15 18.75 38.79
C ILE A 20 26.38 19.54 38.39
N ARG A 21 26.95 19.25 37.23
CA ARG A 21 28.12 19.95 36.69
C ARG A 21 27.71 20.95 35.63
N PHE A 22 28.29 22.14 35.74
CA PHE A 22 28.27 23.20 34.74
C PHE A 22 29.70 23.38 34.22
N THR A 23 29.89 24.27 33.24
CA THR A 23 31.20 24.48 32.61
C THR A 23 32.30 24.85 33.61
N ASN A 24 32.01 25.74 34.58
CA ASN A 24 33.00 26.27 35.53
C ASN A 24 32.59 26.12 37.01
N SER A 25 31.52 25.38 37.29
CA SER A 25 30.99 25.23 38.65
C SER A 25 30.21 23.92 38.78
N TYR A 26 29.85 23.56 40.01
CA TYR A 26 28.97 22.43 40.26
C TYR A 26 28.04 22.72 41.43
N TRP A 27 26.94 21.97 41.49
CA TRP A 27 26.10 21.85 42.67
C TRP A 27 26.37 20.52 43.33
N SER A 28 26.57 20.51 44.64
CA SER A 28 26.69 19.27 45.41
C SER A 28 25.34 18.59 45.61
N PHE A 29 25.33 17.34 46.06
CA PHE A 29 24.10 16.63 46.41
C PHE A 29 23.33 17.37 47.53
N ASP A 30 24.03 17.90 48.54
CA ASP A 30 23.39 18.65 49.62
C ASP A 30 22.78 19.97 49.13
N TYR A 31 23.47 20.69 48.25
CA TYR A 31 22.94 21.93 47.68
C TYR A 31 21.71 21.68 46.80
N LEU A 32 21.74 20.64 45.95
CA LEU A 32 20.56 20.25 45.17
C LEU A 32 19.39 19.87 46.09
N ASN A 33 19.64 19.09 47.12
CA ASN A 33 18.65 18.69 48.12
C ASN A 33 18.00 19.90 48.82
N LEU A 34 18.81 20.91 49.16
CA LEU A 34 18.37 22.18 49.72
C LEU A 34 17.47 22.96 48.74
N CYS A 35 17.88 23.09 47.48
CA CYS A 35 17.10 23.74 46.44
C CYS A 35 15.73 23.06 46.23
N VAL A 36 15.70 21.73 46.22
CA VAL A 36 14.44 20.96 46.13
C VAL A 36 13.53 21.26 47.34
N TRP A 37 14.08 21.40 48.54
CA TRP A 37 13.30 21.77 49.74
C TRP A 37 12.74 23.20 49.66
N ARG A 38 13.52 24.14 49.13
CA ARG A 38 13.06 25.53 48.91
C ARG A 38 11.88 25.58 47.95
N ILE A 39 11.97 24.89 46.82
CA ILE A 39 10.86 24.83 45.86
C ILE A 39 9.66 24.07 46.44
N ALA A 40 9.87 23.00 47.20
CA ALA A 40 8.76 22.28 47.83
C ALA A 40 7.99 23.17 48.82
N SER A 41 8.71 23.93 49.65
CA SER A 41 8.11 24.89 50.60
C SER A 41 7.35 26.00 49.87
N LEU A 42 7.91 26.51 48.75
CA LEU A 42 7.22 27.50 47.91
C LEU A 42 5.90 26.94 47.35
N LEU A 43 5.94 25.78 46.70
CA LEU A 43 4.74 25.15 46.13
C LEU A 43 3.67 24.93 47.22
N HIS A 44 4.09 24.46 48.40
CA HIS A 44 3.18 24.27 49.54
C HIS A 44 2.54 25.60 50.00
N SER A 45 3.33 26.67 50.16
CA SER A 45 2.81 28.01 50.51
C SER A 45 1.87 28.61 49.46
N LYS A 46 1.93 28.13 48.22
CA LYS A 46 1.00 28.47 47.13
C LYS A 46 -0.26 27.58 47.10
N GLY A 47 -0.42 26.70 48.09
CA GLY A 47 -1.60 25.85 48.24
C GLY A 47 -1.53 24.53 47.48
N VAL A 48 -0.37 24.17 46.92
CA VAL A 48 -0.19 22.85 46.29
C VAL A 48 -0.25 21.78 47.37
N VAL A 49 -1.15 20.81 47.18
CA VAL A 49 -1.34 19.69 48.09
C VAL A 49 -1.10 18.35 47.38
N LYS A 50 -0.95 17.31 48.18
CA LYS A 50 -0.81 15.94 47.71
C LYS A 50 -1.98 15.55 46.79
N GLY A 51 -1.67 14.90 45.66
CA GLY A 51 -2.64 14.49 44.65
C GLY A 51 -2.98 15.54 43.59
N ASP A 52 -2.57 16.81 43.75
CA ASP A 52 -2.68 17.79 42.67
C ASP A 52 -1.82 17.40 41.47
N VAL A 53 -2.27 17.75 40.26
CA VAL A 53 -1.51 17.56 39.01
C VAL A 53 -0.95 18.90 38.55
N LEU A 54 0.38 19.00 38.46
CA LEU A 54 1.10 20.20 38.04
C LEU A 54 1.62 20.02 36.60
N ALA A 55 1.19 20.91 35.72
CA ALA A 55 1.74 21.05 34.39
C ALA A 55 3.07 21.79 34.43
N LEU A 56 4.17 21.13 34.07
CA LEU A 56 5.50 21.74 34.08
C LEU A 56 5.87 22.20 32.66
N THR A 57 6.10 23.50 32.47
CA THR A 57 6.57 24.07 31.19
C THR A 57 7.77 24.97 31.48
N PHE A 58 8.98 24.53 31.14
CA PHE A 58 10.20 25.27 31.47
C PHE A 58 11.10 25.46 30.25
N LYS A 59 11.79 26.61 30.17
CA LYS A 59 12.92 26.84 29.27
C LYS A 59 14.22 26.33 29.89
N ASN A 60 14.39 26.50 31.21
CA ASN A 60 15.57 26.07 31.95
C ASN A 60 15.39 24.64 32.51
N GLU A 61 16.23 23.70 32.06
CA GLU A 61 16.16 22.30 32.52
C GLU A 61 16.53 22.10 33.99
N LEU A 62 17.38 22.94 34.55
CA LEU A 62 17.71 22.87 35.98
C LEU A 62 16.46 23.16 36.81
N LEU A 63 15.71 24.21 36.45
CA LEU A 63 14.46 24.56 37.11
C LEU A 63 13.40 23.46 36.93
N LEU A 64 13.32 22.86 35.74
CA LEU A 64 12.45 21.70 35.49
C LEU A 64 12.80 20.52 36.41
N LEU A 65 14.08 20.16 36.51
CA LEU A 65 14.56 19.06 37.34
C LEU A 65 14.25 19.28 38.82
N VAL A 66 14.61 20.44 39.36
CA VAL A 66 14.41 20.79 40.77
C VAL A 66 12.91 20.83 41.10
N THR A 67 12.09 21.44 40.24
CA THR A 67 10.63 21.53 40.42
C THR A 67 9.97 20.15 40.38
N MET A 68 10.42 19.27 39.48
CA MET A 68 9.94 17.89 39.38
C MET A 68 10.27 17.07 40.65
N MET A 69 11.43 17.28 41.26
CA MET A 69 11.79 16.62 42.52
C MET A 69 11.05 17.24 43.72
N ALA A 70 10.78 18.54 43.68
CA ALA A 70 10.05 19.24 44.75
C ALA A 70 8.57 18.84 44.79
N THR A 71 7.93 18.70 43.64
CA THR A 71 6.57 18.16 43.52
C THR A 71 6.47 16.73 44.03
N ALA A 72 7.49 15.91 43.76
CA ALA A 72 7.58 14.56 44.32
C ALA A 72 7.62 14.55 45.86
N ARG A 73 8.26 15.53 46.51
CA ARG A 73 8.26 15.64 47.98
C ARG A 73 6.87 15.85 48.54
N ILE A 74 6.07 16.69 47.90
CA ILE A 74 4.73 17.06 48.38
C ILE A 74 3.69 15.96 48.07
N GLY A 75 4.07 14.93 47.30
CA GLY A 75 3.14 13.90 46.83
C GLY A 75 2.20 14.40 45.73
N ALA A 76 2.63 15.41 44.98
CA ALA A 76 1.91 15.92 43.82
C ALA A 76 2.40 15.22 42.54
N THR A 77 1.54 15.14 41.54
CA THR A 77 1.80 14.46 40.27
C THR A 77 2.25 15.45 39.21
N VAL A 78 3.32 15.13 38.48
CA VAL A 78 3.86 16.00 37.43
C VAL A 78 3.37 15.60 36.05
N PHE A 79 3.15 16.59 35.19
CA PHE A 79 2.90 16.39 33.77
C PHE A 79 3.73 17.40 32.94
N SER A 80 4.77 16.92 32.25
CA SER A 80 5.61 17.79 31.43
C SER A 80 4.90 18.21 30.15
N VAL A 81 4.89 19.52 29.88
CA VAL A 81 4.33 20.12 28.67
C VAL A 81 5.43 20.90 27.96
N PRO A 82 6.08 20.31 26.93
CA PRO A 82 7.09 21.00 26.15
C PRO A 82 6.57 22.32 25.55
N LEU A 83 7.44 23.34 25.48
CA LEU A 83 7.09 24.69 24.99
C LEU A 83 6.48 24.67 23.58
N ASN A 84 7.02 23.83 22.70
CA ASN A 84 6.60 23.66 21.31
C ASN A 84 5.33 22.80 21.14
N THR A 85 4.68 22.38 22.22
CA THR A 85 3.42 21.62 22.14
C THR A 85 2.30 22.51 21.59
N PRO A 86 1.63 22.12 20.48
CA PRO A 86 0.54 22.90 19.89
C PRO A 86 -0.59 23.18 20.89
N SER A 87 -1.16 24.39 20.83
CA SER A 87 -2.14 24.90 21.81
C SER A 87 -3.39 24.01 21.95
N VAL A 88 -3.93 23.51 20.84
CA VAL A 88 -5.10 22.61 20.83
C VAL A 88 -4.79 21.29 21.55
N ARG A 89 -3.64 20.68 21.24
CA ARG A 89 -3.19 19.42 21.86
C ARG A 89 -2.92 19.61 23.35
N LYS A 90 -2.29 20.73 23.70
CA LYS A 90 -2.00 21.13 25.09
C LYS A 90 -3.26 21.21 25.94
N ARG A 91 -4.27 21.99 25.52
CA ARG A 91 -5.55 22.12 26.25
C ARG A 91 -6.23 20.77 26.50
N LYS A 92 -6.26 19.92 25.48
CA LYS A 92 -6.86 18.58 25.58
C LYS A 92 -6.15 17.71 26.62
N MET A 93 -4.82 17.67 26.58
CA MET A 93 -4.01 16.87 27.51
C MET A 93 -4.15 17.37 28.95
N LEU A 94 -4.10 18.69 29.18
CA LEU A 94 -4.24 19.30 30.50
C LEU A 94 -5.60 18.99 31.15
N LYS A 95 -6.67 19.06 30.35
CA LYS A 95 -8.01 18.69 30.82
C LYS A 95 -8.11 17.20 31.16
N GLN A 96 -7.51 16.32 30.35
CA GLN A 96 -7.57 14.87 30.57
C GLN A 96 -6.89 14.45 31.88
N VAL A 97 -5.77 15.09 32.22
CA VAL A 97 -5.02 14.83 33.46
C VAL A 97 -5.59 15.57 34.67
N ASN A 98 -6.64 16.40 34.51
CA ASN A 98 -7.14 17.29 35.55
C ASN A 98 -6.02 18.16 36.16
N ALA A 99 -5.18 18.76 35.32
CA ALA A 99 -4.15 19.69 35.78
C ALA A 99 -4.81 20.86 36.52
N ARG A 100 -4.21 21.29 37.64
CA ARG A 100 -4.68 22.42 38.44
C ARG A 100 -3.73 23.61 38.38
N TYR A 101 -2.44 23.32 38.36
CA TYR A 101 -1.39 24.34 38.34
C TYR A 101 -0.57 24.28 37.06
N LEU A 102 -0.17 25.44 36.56
CA LEU A 102 0.96 25.60 35.63
C LEU A 102 2.17 26.03 36.44
N THR A 103 3.29 25.32 36.34
CA THR A 103 4.56 25.75 36.90
C THR A 103 5.57 26.02 35.79
N THR A 104 6.17 27.21 35.81
CA THR A 104 7.01 27.70 34.70
C THR A 104 8.06 28.73 35.15
N ASP A 105 9.13 28.86 34.37
CA ASP A 105 10.13 29.93 34.47
C ASP A 105 9.86 31.14 33.55
N LEU A 106 8.81 31.07 32.73
CA LEU A 106 8.45 32.12 31.79
C LEU A 106 7.47 33.13 32.39
N VAL A 107 7.75 34.42 32.20
CA VAL A 107 6.98 35.54 32.78
C VAL A 107 5.55 35.58 32.22
N ASP A 108 5.41 35.46 30.90
CA ASP A 108 4.15 35.73 30.19
C ASP A 108 3.36 34.46 29.85
N LEU A 109 3.82 33.29 30.30
CA LEU A 109 3.15 32.03 29.99
C LEU A 109 2.00 31.77 30.98
N GLN A 110 0.77 31.79 30.47
CA GLN A 110 -0.43 31.44 31.23
C GLN A 110 -1.29 30.45 30.46
N TYR A 111 -1.97 29.55 31.18
CA TYR A 111 -3.03 28.70 30.63
C TYR A 111 -4.34 29.09 31.31
N ALA A 112 -5.36 29.42 30.51
CA ALA A 112 -6.59 30.07 30.96
C ALA A 112 -7.35 29.36 32.11
N ASP A 113 -7.13 28.06 32.28
CA ASP A 113 -7.82 27.21 33.26
C ASP A 113 -6.93 26.75 34.43
N LEU A 114 -5.67 27.21 34.52
CA LEU A 114 -4.71 26.78 35.54
C LEU A 114 -4.18 27.95 36.37
N GLU A 115 -3.94 27.70 37.66
CA GLU A 115 -3.23 28.63 38.52
C GLU A 115 -1.72 28.61 38.20
N SER A 116 -1.15 29.74 37.80
CA SER A 116 0.27 29.84 37.44
C SER A 116 1.17 30.08 38.66
N ILE A 117 2.16 29.23 38.84
CA ILE A 117 3.24 29.38 39.81
C ILE A 117 4.56 29.58 39.05
N ARG A 118 5.16 30.76 39.23
CA ARG A 118 6.45 31.09 38.64
C ARG A 118 7.59 30.58 39.50
N ILE A 119 8.59 29.96 38.87
CA ILE A 119 9.83 29.53 39.51
C ILE A 119 11.00 30.05 38.68
N GLY A 120 11.80 30.94 39.26
CA GLY A 120 13.03 31.45 38.65
C GLY A 120 14.28 30.98 39.38
N LEU A 121 15.45 31.33 38.85
CA LEU A 121 16.73 31.00 39.49
C LEU A 121 16.88 31.72 40.84
N GLU A 122 16.32 32.92 40.96
CA GLU A 122 16.26 33.69 42.20
C GLU A 122 15.52 32.96 43.33
N THR A 123 14.61 32.04 42.98
CA THR A 123 13.89 31.22 43.96
C THR A 123 14.80 30.18 44.62
N LEU A 124 15.90 29.80 43.95
CA LEU A 124 16.85 28.81 44.43
C LEU A 124 17.87 29.41 45.40
N ASP A 125 18.11 30.72 45.35
CA ASP A 125 19.22 31.42 46.02
C ASP A 125 18.81 32.10 47.34
N GLN A 126 17.53 32.09 47.70
CA GLN A 126 17.04 32.81 48.88
C GLN A 126 17.40 32.12 50.21
N SER A 127 18.31 32.72 50.97
CA SER A 127 18.64 32.39 52.36
C SER A 127 17.51 32.68 53.36
N LYS A 128 16.40 33.29 52.93
CA LYS A 128 15.31 33.79 53.78
C LYS A 128 14.02 32.95 53.79
N ASN A 129 13.88 31.94 52.94
CA ASN A 129 12.70 31.07 52.98
C ASN A 129 12.90 29.99 54.03
N SER A 130 12.09 30.01 55.09
CA SER A 130 12.03 28.92 56.06
C SER A 130 11.64 27.61 55.34
N ILE A 131 12.41 26.56 55.54
CA ILE A 131 12.14 25.24 54.93
C ILE A 131 11.05 24.55 55.75
N GLU A 132 9.89 24.32 55.14
CA GLU A 132 8.80 23.58 55.76
C GLU A 132 8.86 22.11 55.37
N LYS A 133 9.41 21.26 56.23
CA LYS A 133 9.51 19.81 55.98
C LYS A 133 8.18 19.07 56.15
N ASN A 134 7.19 19.68 56.81
CA ASN A 134 5.89 19.07 57.08
C ASN A 134 5.03 18.87 55.82
N CYS A 135 5.41 19.47 54.69
CA CYS A 135 4.74 19.25 53.41
C CYS A 135 5.05 17.89 52.76
N LYS A 136 5.98 17.10 53.33
CA LYS A 136 6.44 15.82 52.78
C LYS A 136 5.34 14.75 52.78
N ASP A 137 5.21 14.03 51.67
CA ASP A 137 4.33 12.86 51.53
C ASP A 137 5.13 11.63 51.07
N ASP A 138 5.10 10.57 51.86
CA ASP A 138 5.94 9.37 51.64
C ASP A 138 5.20 8.19 51.01
N ARG A 139 3.94 8.40 50.60
CA ARG A 139 3.06 7.37 50.06
C ARG A 139 3.61 6.78 48.76
N PRO A 140 4.03 5.50 48.74
CA PRO A 140 4.73 4.93 47.59
C PRO A 140 3.77 4.61 46.42
N THR A 141 2.47 4.48 46.67
CA THR A 141 1.47 4.09 45.65
C THR A 141 0.84 5.26 44.89
N ALA A 142 1.12 6.51 45.28
CA ALA A 142 0.61 7.67 44.56
C ALA A 142 1.34 7.85 43.22
N PRO A 143 0.65 8.28 42.14
CA PRO A 143 1.29 8.68 40.89
C PRO A 143 2.26 9.84 41.11
N TRP A 144 3.52 9.64 40.74
CA TRP A 144 4.52 10.70 40.71
C TRP A 144 4.45 11.50 39.41
N ILE A 145 4.33 10.79 38.29
CA ILE A 145 4.37 11.38 36.95
C ILE A 145 3.32 10.76 36.04
N LEU A 146 2.70 11.60 35.23
CA LEU A 146 1.90 11.20 34.08
C LEU A 146 2.75 11.37 32.81
N VAL A 147 2.95 10.29 32.07
CA VAL A 147 3.71 10.29 30.81
C VAL A 147 2.75 10.14 29.64
N ALA A 148 2.88 11.00 28.64
CA ALA A 148 2.10 10.90 27.40
C ALA A 148 2.85 10.06 26.35
N GLY A 149 2.18 9.03 25.85
CA GLY A 149 2.61 8.20 24.71
C GLY A 149 1.93 8.59 23.39
N SER A 150 2.44 8.06 22.28
CA SER A 150 1.80 8.16 20.96
C SER A 150 0.63 7.18 20.88
N GLY A 151 -0.61 7.69 20.79
CA GLY A 151 -1.78 6.85 20.50
C GLY A 151 -2.02 6.74 19.00
N SER A 152 -2.29 5.54 18.49
CA SER A 152 -2.66 5.26 17.11
C SER A 152 -3.99 5.90 16.68
N THR A 153 -4.84 6.27 17.64
CA THR A 153 -6.18 6.86 17.44
C THR A 153 -6.19 8.39 17.42
N GLY A 154 -5.01 9.04 17.43
CA GLY A 154 -4.88 10.51 17.46
C GLY A 154 -4.95 11.14 18.86
N ASN A 155 -5.38 10.40 19.90
CA ASN A 155 -5.33 10.83 21.30
C ASN A 155 -4.12 10.22 22.02
N PRO A 156 -3.33 10.99 22.78
CA PRO A 156 -2.19 10.44 23.50
C PRO A 156 -2.67 9.50 24.62
N LYS A 157 -2.08 8.30 24.69
CA LYS A 157 -2.27 7.40 25.82
C LYS A 157 -1.49 7.96 27.01
N LEU A 158 -2.14 8.05 28.17
CA LEU A 158 -1.53 8.57 29.39
C LEU A 158 -1.14 7.42 30.30
N MET A 159 0.05 7.51 30.90
CA MET A 159 0.62 6.45 31.74
C MET A 159 0.94 7.03 33.10
N ALA A 160 0.28 6.53 34.13
CA ALA A 160 0.55 6.90 35.52
C ALA A 160 1.67 6.02 36.07
N ILE A 161 2.77 6.64 36.48
CA ILE A 161 3.89 5.96 37.11
C ILE A 161 3.92 6.37 38.58
N THR A 162 3.72 5.39 39.46
CA THR A 162 3.77 5.58 40.91
C THR A 162 5.20 5.73 41.43
N HIS A 163 5.35 6.31 42.61
CA HIS A 163 6.66 6.36 43.27
C HIS A 163 7.29 4.97 43.44
N ARG A 164 6.49 3.95 43.81
CA ARG A 164 6.92 2.56 43.95
C ARG A 164 7.44 1.98 42.63
N GLN A 165 6.68 2.11 41.55
CA GLN A 165 7.11 1.66 40.22
C GLN A 165 8.38 2.37 39.79
N GLN A 166 8.47 3.68 40.01
CA GLN A 166 9.66 4.46 39.67
C GLN A 166 10.90 4.04 40.47
N LEU A 167 10.77 3.80 41.78
CA LEU A 167 11.86 3.30 42.61
C LEU A 167 12.31 1.91 42.16
N PHE A 168 11.37 1.03 41.79
CA PHE A 168 11.71 -0.27 41.19
C PHE A 168 12.48 -0.10 39.87
N ARG A 169 12.01 0.78 38.97
CA ARG A 169 12.69 1.10 37.70
C ARG A 169 14.12 1.60 37.93
N MET A 170 14.30 2.52 38.88
CA MET A 170 15.62 3.03 39.24
C MET A 170 16.53 1.92 39.76
N LYS A 171 16.05 1.08 40.68
CA LYS A 171 16.82 -0.05 41.22
C LYS A 171 17.20 -1.06 40.13
N ALA A 172 16.27 -1.41 39.25
CA ALA A 172 16.52 -2.29 38.12
C ALA A 172 17.61 -1.72 37.20
N GLY A 173 17.56 -0.41 36.92
CA GLY A 173 18.59 0.33 36.20
C GLY A 173 20.01 0.09 36.72
N LEU A 174 20.20 0.18 38.04
CA LEU A 174 21.52 0.12 38.68
C LEU A 174 22.25 -1.21 38.50
N GLU A 175 21.55 -2.28 38.13
CA GLU A 175 22.15 -3.60 37.91
C GLU A 175 22.86 -3.71 36.55
N TRP A 176 22.56 -2.83 35.59
CA TRP A 176 23.06 -2.95 34.21
C TRP A 176 23.57 -1.65 33.59
N LEU A 177 23.30 -0.51 34.21
CA LEU A 177 23.81 0.76 33.73
C LEU A 177 25.33 0.84 33.86
N PRO A 178 26.01 1.49 32.91
CA PRO A 178 27.46 1.44 32.80
C PRO A 178 28.21 2.41 33.72
N TYR A 179 27.49 3.14 34.57
CA TYR A 179 28.08 4.20 35.39
C TYR A 179 28.13 3.88 36.89
N SER A 180 29.08 4.53 37.55
CA SER A 180 29.45 4.51 38.96
C SER A 180 29.36 5.92 39.55
N SER A 181 29.68 6.09 40.83
CA SER A 181 29.70 7.40 41.49
C SER A 181 30.66 8.41 40.86
N ASP A 182 31.69 7.94 40.15
CA ASP A 182 32.72 8.80 39.54
C ASP A 182 32.34 9.32 38.15
N ASP A 183 31.24 8.81 37.59
CA ASP A 183 30.80 9.13 36.25
C ASP A 183 30.00 10.43 36.16
N ILE A 184 30.09 11.06 34.98
CA ILE A 184 29.36 12.27 34.61
C ILE A 184 28.44 11.92 33.45
N LEU A 185 27.14 11.82 33.73
CA LEU A 185 26.12 11.49 32.75
C LEU A 185 25.60 12.75 32.04
N PHE A 186 25.55 12.71 30.71
CA PHE A 186 24.86 13.71 29.90
C PHE A 186 23.78 13.08 29.02
N SER A 187 22.56 13.59 29.10
CA SER A 187 21.47 13.19 28.19
C SER A 187 21.33 14.18 27.04
N LEU A 188 21.54 13.69 25.82
CA LEU A 188 21.21 14.43 24.59
C LEU A 188 19.70 14.49 24.35
N ILE A 189 18.94 13.59 24.99
CA ILE A 189 17.47 13.66 25.03
C ILE A 189 17.07 14.74 26.04
N ASP A 190 16.16 15.62 25.63
CA ASP A 190 15.63 16.72 26.44
C ASP A 190 14.89 16.22 27.69
N LEU A 191 15.06 16.94 28.80
CA LEU A 191 14.51 16.57 30.11
C LEU A 191 12.98 16.60 30.14
N ASN A 192 12.30 17.21 29.18
CA ASN A 192 10.85 17.08 29.03
C ASN A 192 10.41 15.63 28.75
N PHE A 193 11.29 14.77 28.22
CA PHE A 193 11.00 13.38 27.97
C PHE A 193 11.33 12.48 29.15
N TYR A 194 10.51 11.44 29.37
CA TYR A 194 10.64 10.55 30.52
C TYR A 194 11.98 9.81 30.57
N GLY A 195 12.54 9.40 29.42
CA GLY A 195 13.83 8.71 29.37
C GLY A 195 14.98 9.51 29.99
N ALA A 196 15.07 10.82 29.71
CA ALA A 196 16.10 11.68 30.30
C ALA A 196 15.93 11.82 31.82
N LYS A 197 14.68 12.01 32.29
CA LYS A 197 14.36 12.05 33.72
C LYS A 197 14.80 10.77 34.43
N GLN A 198 14.48 9.61 33.82
CA GLN A 198 14.85 8.30 34.34
C GLN A 198 16.36 8.18 34.54
N ARG A 199 17.14 8.49 33.50
CA ARG A 199 18.61 8.35 33.55
C ARG A 199 19.24 9.27 34.60
N TYR A 200 18.75 10.50 34.75
CA TYR A 200 19.26 11.41 35.79
C TYR A 200 18.90 10.93 37.19
N LEU A 201 17.69 10.39 37.41
CA LEU A 201 17.32 9.81 38.70
C LEU A 201 18.18 8.58 39.05
N GLU A 202 18.48 7.71 38.09
CA GLU A 202 19.37 6.57 38.30
C GLU A 202 20.82 7.01 38.59
N ALA A 203 21.32 8.02 37.88
CA ALA A 203 22.63 8.63 38.17
C ALA A 203 22.68 9.15 39.61
N PHE A 204 21.66 9.89 40.05
CA PHE A 204 21.59 10.33 41.45
C PHE A 204 21.53 9.17 42.42
N THR A 205 20.78 8.11 42.12
CA THR A 205 20.68 6.91 42.98
C THR A 205 22.04 6.23 43.15
N ARG A 206 22.89 6.26 42.12
CA ARG A 206 24.24 5.70 42.13
C ARG A 206 25.28 6.63 42.77
N GLY A 207 24.92 7.90 43.03
CA GLY A 207 25.85 8.93 43.49
C GLY A 207 26.66 9.62 42.38
N SER A 208 26.30 9.40 41.11
CA SER A 208 26.96 9.98 39.94
C SER A 208 26.60 11.45 39.73
N SER A 209 27.47 12.19 39.05
CA SER A 209 27.17 13.54 38.56
C SER A 209 26.33 13.50 37.28
N ILE A 210 25.54 14.54 37.03
CA ILE A 210 24.97 14.83 35.71
C ILE A 210 25.54 16.14 35.14
N ALA A 211 25.54 16.27 33.82
CA ALA A 211 25.84 17.50 33.11
C ALA A 211 24.56 18.10 32.52
N LEU A 212 24.31 19.39 32.77
CA LEU A 212 23.25 20.15 32.09
C LEU A 212 23.91 21.11 31.10
N VAL A 213 23.63 20.90 29.82
CA VAL A 213 24.31 21.58 28.72
C VAL A 213 23.28 22.13 27.75
N ASP A 214 23.48 23.37 27.27
CA ASP A 214 22.62 23.94 26.24
C ASP A 214 22.83 23.20 24.91
N ARG A 215 21.79 22.49 24.47
CA ARG A 215 21.81 21.67 23.26
C ARG A 215 21.65 22.48 21.97
N LYS A 216 21.25 23.76 22.03
CA LYS A 216 20.92 24.55 20.82
C LYS A 216 22.13 25.13 20.11
N HIS A 217 23.18 25.46 20.85
CA HIS A 217 24.29 26.28 20.35
C HIS A 217 25.66 25.59 20.43
N MET A 218 25.69 24.28 20.69
CA MET A 218 26.95 23.62 21.04
C MET A 218 27.28 22.42 20.18
N GLU A 219 28.55 22.32 19.82
CA GLU A 219 29.15 21.10 19.30
C GLU A 219 29.30 20.08 20.44
N ILE A 220 28.63 18.94 20.32
CA ILE A 220 28.54 17.93 21.38
C ILE A 220 29.93 17.41 21.78
N GLY A 221 30.88 17.34 20.84
CA GLY A 221 32.25 16.94 21.15
C GLY A 221 32.95 17.91 22.11
N ASN A 222 32.73 19.22 21.95
CA ASN A 222 33.23 20.22 22.89
C ASN A 222 32.55 20.08 24.27
N ALA A 223 31.27 19.70 24.32
CA ALA A 223 30.58 19.40 25.58
C ALA A 223 31.30 18.32 26.37
N VAL A 224 31.51 17.19 25.69
CA VAL A 224 32.07 15.98 26.27
C VAL A 224 33.47 16.25 26.78
N LYS A 225 34.29 16.91 25.96
CA LYS A 225 35.65 17.30 26.31
C LYS A 225 35.71 18.29 27.47
N ASN A 226 35.00 19.41 27.37
CA ASN A 226 35.14 20.53 28.33
C ASN A 226 34.56 20.19 29.70
N GLN A 227 33.46 19.44 29.75
CA GLN A 227 32.83 19.02 31.01
C GLN A 227 33.28 17.62 31.48
N LYS A 228 34.22 17.00 30.75
CA LYS A 228 34.74 15.65 31.03
C LYS A 228 33.63 14.61 31.17
N ILE A 229 32.60 14.69 30.31
CA ILE A 229 31.47 13.76 30.33
C ILE A 229 32.01 12.36 30.09
N THR A 230 31.57 11.41 30.92
CA THR A 230 31.99 10.00 30.84
C THR A 230 30.92 9.11 30.23
N VAL A 231 29.64 9.42 30.46
CA VAL A 231 28.54 8.64 29.90
C VAL A 231 27.56 9.54 29.16
N VAL A 232 27.21 9.14 27.93
CA VAL A 232 26.19 9.83 27.13
C VAL A 232 24.97 8.94 26.94
N TYR A 233 23.77 9.48 27.20
CA TYR A 233 22.51 8.87 26.80
C TYR A 233 21.94 9.59 25.58
N ALA A 234 21.65 8.83 24.53
CA ALA A 234 21.31 9.37 23.23
C ALA A 234 20.32 8.48 22.45
N THR A 235 19.85 9.02 21.33
CA THR A 235 19.13 8.25 20.30
C THR A 235 20.10 8.03 19.13
N VAL A 236 19.76 7.14 18.21
CA VAL A 236 20.53 6.91 16.98
C VAL A 236 20.77 8.22 16.21
N PHE A 237 19.73 9.05 16.07
CA PHE A 237 19.81 10.34 15.39
C PHE A 237 20.86 11.28 15.99
N HIS A 238 20.95 11.34 17.32
CA HIS A 238 21.96 12.16 17.98
C HIS A 238 23.38 11.68 17.65
N ILE A 239 23.60 10.37 17.65
CA ILE A 239 24.92 9.79 17.40
C ILE A 239 25.35 9.94 15.95
N GLU A 240 24.46 9.71 15.00
CA GLU A 240 24.76 9.92 13.59
C GLU A 240 25.17 11.37 13.33
N ARG A 241 24.46 12.33 13.93
CA ARG A 241 24.84 13.75 13.84
C ARG A 241 26.22 14.02 14.42
N ILE A 242 26.56 13.41 15.56
CA ILE A 242 27.90 13.53 16.17
C ILE A 242 28.97 12.94 15.25
N LEU A 243 28.75 11.72 14.75
CA LEU A 243 29.70 11.02 13.89
C LEU A 243 29.98 11.78 12.58
N ARG A 244 28.99 12.49 12.02
CA ARG A 244 29.18 13.35 10.83
C ARG A 244 30.00 14.60 11.11
N SER A 245 29.92 15.14 12.34
CA SER A 245 30.65 16.36 12.71
C SER A 245 32.09 16.13 13.17
N LEU A 246 32.47 14.88 13.45
CA LEU A 246 33.78 14.56 14.01
C LEU A 246 34.80 14.14 12.93
N PRO A 247 36.00 14.73 12.90
CA PRO A 247 37.06 14.31 11.98
C PRO A 247 37.58 12.89 12.30
N SER A 248 38.24 12.27 11.31
CA SER A 248 38.92 10.98 11.48
C SER A 248 39.94 11.04 12.62
N GLY A 249 39.92 10.07 13.55
CA GLY A 249 40.81 10.05 14.72
C GLY A 249 40.26 10.74 16.00
N SER A 250 38.98 11.16 16.00
CA SER A 250 38.35 11.88 17.13
C SER A 250 38.16 11.09 18.43
N ARG A 251 38.49 9.80 18.49
CA ARG A 251 38.38 9.02 19.73
C ARG A 251 39.24 9.60 20.85
N SER A 252 40.43 10.12 20.52
CA SER A 252 41.29 10.84 21.49
C SER A 252 40.70 12.18 21.93
N TYR A 253 39.93 12.84 21.06
CA TYR A 253 39.26 14.10 21.35
C TYR A 253 38.10 13.92 22.35
N LEU A 254 37.49 12.72 22.39
CA LEU A 254 36.45 12.32 23.35
C LEU A 254 36.98 11.36 24.42
N ALA A 255 38.26 11.46 24.80
CA ALA A 255 38.91 10.49 25.69
C ALA A 255 38.22 10.29 27.06
N SER A 256 37.43 11.26 27.53
CA SER A 256 36.66 11.11 28.78
C SER A 256 35.44 10.19 28.63
N LEU A 257 34.92 9.98 27.41
CA LEU A 257 33.72 9.20 27.14
C LEU A 257 34.00 7.69 27.30
N THR A 258 33.59 7.12 28.43
CA THR A 258 33.79 5.72 28.79
C THR A 258 32.62 4.83 28.45
N ALA A 259 31.41 5.37 28.22
CA ALA A 259 30.26 4.57 27.81
C ALA A 259 29.22 5.39 27.01
N LEU A 260 28.51 4.69 26.11
CA LEU A 260 27.42 5.26 25.34
C LEU A 260 26.17 4.39 25.44
N MET A 261 25.05 5.01 25.81
CA MET A 261 23.74 4.36 25.90
C MET A 261 22.81 4.85 24.80
N LEU A 262 22.25 3.94 24.01
CA LEU A 262 21.30 4.23 22.95
C LEU A 262 19.94 3.60 23.22
N GLY A 263 18.88 4.38 23.10
CA GLY A 263 17.52 3.87 23.19
C GLY A 263 16.56 4.54 22.21
N GLY A 264 15.38 3.96 22.07
CA GLY A 264 14.27 4.54 21.30
C GLY A 264 14.19 4.16 19.82
N SER A 265 15.18 3.42 19.30
CA SER A 265 15.21 2.83 17.95
C SER A 265 16.17 1.64 17.89
N THR A 266 16.07 0.82 16.84
CA THR A 266 17.05 -0.21 16.51
C THR A 266 18.40 0.43 16.14
N VAL A 267 19.50 -0.27 16.42
CA VAL A 267 20.88 0.20 16.12
C VAL A 267 21.54 -0.80 15.20
N SER A 268 21.93 -0.35 14.01
CA SER A 268 22.54 -1.19 12.99
C SER A 268 23.99 -1.57 13.33
N MET A 269 24.46 -2.68 12.75
CA MET A 269 25.80 -3.18 13.03
C MET A 269 26.89 -2.22 12.53
N ASN A 270 26.69 -1.57 11.38
CA ASN A 270 27.61 -0.54 10.86
C ASN A 270 27.70 0.68 11.77
N LEU A 271 26.58 1.10 12.36
CA LEU A 271 26.58 2.19 13.34
C LEU A 271 27.29 1.77 14.64
N ARG A 272 27.07 0.55 15.12
CA ARG A 272 27.77 0.01 16.31
C ARG A 272 29.27 0.00 16.10
N ASN A 273 29.74 -0.49 14.95
CA ASN A 273 31.16 -0.48 14.59
C ASN A 273 31.71 0.95 14.50
N SER A 274 30.99 1.85 13.82
CA SER A 274 31.38 3.26 13.72
C SER A 274 31.49 3.94 15.09
N ILE A 275 30.59 3.61 16.03
CA ILE A 275 30.67 4.06 17.42
C ILE A 275 31.90 3.50 18.10
N CYS A 276 32.15 2.19 17.98
CA CYS A 276 33.31 1.52 18.57
C CYS A 276 34.62 2.15 18.09
N ASP A 277 34.72 2.41 16.79
CA ASP A 277 35.92 2.93 16.13
C ASP A 277 36.14 4.41 16.46
N LYS A 278 35.10 5.25 16.37
CA LYS A 278 35.24 6.72 16.40
C LYS A 278 34.89 7.36 17.74
N LEU A 279 34.07 6.73 18.58
CA LEU A 279 33.57 7.32 19.83
C LEU A 279 34.02 6.53 21.07
N CYS A 280 33.48 5.32 21.26
CA CYS A 280 33.67 4.52 22.45
C CYS A 280 33.30 3.05 22.18
N SER A 281 34.09 2.11 22.70
CA SER A 281 33.85 0.66 22.60
C SER A 281 32.82 0.13 23.60
N ASN A 282 32.38 0.94 24.55
CA ASN A 282 31.41 0.51 25.56
C ASN A 282 30.01 0.99 25.18
N LEU A 283 29.38 0.27 24.26
CA LEU A 283 28.05 0.59 23.75
C LEU A 283 26.97 -0.27 24.43
N TYR A 284 25.91 0.40 24.87
CA TYR A 284 24.73 -0.21 25.50
C TYR A 284 23.49 0.14 24.68
N VAL A 285 22.89 -0.84 24.03
CA VAL A 285 21.65 -0.68 23.26
C VAL A 285 20.48 -1.14 24.10
N LEU A 286 19.52 -0.25 24.30
CA LEU A 286 18.43 -0.37 25.27
C LEU A 286 17.10 -0.59 24.57
N TYR A 287 16.39 -1.66 24.94
CA TYR A 287 15.02 -1.92 24.51
C TYR A 287 14.03 -1.78 25.66
N GLY A 288 12.92 -1.11 25.41
CA GLY A 288 11.82 -0.97 26.36
C GLY A 288 10.77 0.03 25.90
N ALA A 289 9.71 0.13 26.70
CA ALA A 289 8.59 1.05 26.47
C ALA A 289 8.33 1.90 27.71
N ASN A 290 7.60 3.01 27.58
CA ASN A 290 7.25 3.85 28.73
C ASN A 290 6.38 3.09 29.75
N GLU A 291 5.58 2.15 29.25
CA GLU A 291 4.70 1.26 29.98
C GLU A 291 5.45 0.33 30.92
N CYS A 292 6.66 -0.11 30.57
CA CYS A 292 7.38 -1.14 31.32
C CYS A 292 8.83 -0.79 31.70
N HIS A 293 9.38 0.35 31.28
CA HIS A 293 10.80 0.71 31.41
C HIS A 293 11.72 -0.10 30.47
N THR A 294 13.03 0.23 30.47
CA THR A 294 14.05 -0.57 29.78
C THR A 294 13.97 -2.01 30.28
N THR A 295 13.61 -2.90 29.36
CA THR A 295 13.42 -4.32 29.60
C THR A 295 14.68 -5.10 29.27
N CYS A 296 15.33 -4.78 28.15
CA CYS A 296 16.57 -5.43 27.70
C CYS A 296 17.71 -4.44 27.45
N CYS A 297 18.93 -4.91 27.63
CA CYS A 297 20.17 -4.21 27.28
C CYS A 297 21.22 -5.18 26.76
N THR A 298 21.96 -4.77 25.75
CA THR A 298 23.12 -5.51 25.23
C THR A 298 24.30 -5.47 26.20
N GLN A 299 25.05 -6.56 26.27
CA GLN A 299 26.33 -6.61 26.97
C GLN A 299 27.52 -6.51 25.99
N ILE A 300 28.72 -6.31 26.51
CA ILE A 300 29.96 -6.33 25.73
C ILE A 300 30.60 -7.71 25.92
N PRO A 301 31.14 -8.37 24.87
CA PRO A 301 31.25 -7.91 23.48
C PRO A 301 30.00 -8.16 22.62
N GLU A 302 28.97 -8.82 23.15
CA GLU A 302 27.78 -9.30 22.42
C GLU A 302 27.09 -8.24 21.55
N VAL A 303 27.09 -6.98 22.01
CA VAL A 303 26.57 -5.81 21.29
C VAL A 303 27.17 -5.71 19.88
N TYR A 304 28.39 -6.21 19.66
CA TYR A 304 29.12 -6.21 18.40
C TYR A 304 29.13 -7.58 17.69
N GLU A 305 28.50 -8.61 18.24
CA GLU A 305 28.56 -9.97 17.69
C GLU A 305 27.21 -10.42 17.15
N VAL A 306 26.12 -10.01 17.81
CA VAL A 306 24.77 -10.47 17.50
C VAL A 306 23.98 -9.39 16.77
N GLN A 307 23.88 -9.53 15.44
CA GLN A 307 23.13 -8.61 14.59
C GLN A 307 21.66 -8.48 15.03
N GLY A 308 21.20 -7.24 15.18
CA GLY A 308 19.81 -6.94 15.53
C GLY A 308 19.43 -7.20 16.99
N SER A 309 20.37 -7.69 17.81
CA SER A 309 20.14 -7.90 19.24
C SER A 309 19.96 -6.58 19.99
N VAL A 310 18.98 -6.60 20.90
CA VAL A 310 18.80 -5.59 21.95
C VAL A 310 19.12 -6.13 23.34
N GLY A 311 19.78 -7.29 23.38
CA GLY A 311 20.33 -7.94 24.57
C GLY A 311 19.31 -8.70 25.40
N HIS A 312 19.66 -8.96 26.66
CA HIS A 312 18.90 -9.81 27.56
C HIS A 312 17.92 -9.03 28.43
N PRO A 313 16.78 -9.62 28.83
CA PRO A 313 15.93 -9.05 29.85
C PRO A 313 16.69 -8.92 31.18
N HIS A 314 16.53 -7.78 31.84
CA HIS A 314 17.14 -7.55 33.15
C HIS A 314 16.48 -8.36 34.27
N LYS A 315 17.16 -8.48 35.41
CA LYS A 315 16.59 -9.12 36.60
C LYS A 315 15.28 -8.42 37.00
N GLY A 316 14.28 -9.22 37.34
CA GLY A 316 12.93 -8.73 37.65
C GLY A 316 12.03 -8.55 36.43
N PHE A 317 12.54 -8.73 35.21
CA PHE A 317 11.74 -8.77 33.99
C PHE A 317 11.63 -10.19 33.46
N LYS A 318 10.40 -10.62 33.19
CA LYS A 318 10.12 -11.82 32.41
C LYS A 318 9.75 -11.40 30.99
N LEU A 319 10.37 -12.03 30.01
CA LEU A 319 10.10 -11.79 28.59
C LEU A 319 9.82 -13.13 27.91
N GLN A 320 8.77 -13.16 27.08
CA GLN A 320 8.40 -14.33 26.28
C GLN A 320 8.05 -13.92 24.85
N ILE A 321 8.28 -14.84 23.93
CA ILE A 321 7.81 -14.76 22.55
C ILE A 321 6.64 -15.73 22.41
N VAL A 322 5.50 -15.26 21.89
CA VAL A 322 4.27 -16.05 21.78
C VAL A 322 3.67 -16.04 20.39
N ASP A 323 2.87 -17.06 20.08
CA ASP A 323 2.04 -17.11 18.87
C ASP A 323 0.71 -16.36 19.05
N GLU A 324 -0.15 -16.44 18.02
CA GLU A 324 -1.49 -15.82 18.02
C GLU A 324 -2.44 -16.43 19.08
N GLY A 325 -2.14 -17.64 19.56
CA GLY A 325 -2.89 -18.34 20.60
C GLY A 325 -2.33 -18.13 22.02
N ASP A 326 -1.46 -17.13 22.22
CA ASP A 326 -0.80 -16.82 23.50
C ASP A 326 0.14 -17.90 24.05
N SER A 327 0.52 -18.88 23.21
CA SER A 327 1.41 -19.97 23.57
C SER A 327 2.88 -19.60 23.37
N PRO A 328 3.78 -19.86 24.35
CA PRO A 328 5.21 -19.60 24.20
C PRO A 328 5.82 -20.35 23.01
N LEU A 329 6.58 -19.62 22.20
CA LEU A 329 7.29 -20.17 21.04
C LEU A 329 8.71 -20.64 21.41
N PRO A 330 9.24 -21.66 20.72
CA PRO A 330 10.63 -22.07 20.84
C PRO A 330 11.61 -20.94 20.43
N ILE A 331 12.87 -21.09 20.87
CA ILE A 331 14.01 -20.27 20.46
C ILE A 331 14.06 -20.13 18.93
N SER A 332 14.51 -18.97 18.43
CA SER A 332 14.65 -18.63 17.02
C SER A 332 13.35 -18.52 16.20
N ARG A 333 12.17 -18.74 16.78
CA ARG A 333 10.89 -18.50 16.13
C ARG A 333 10.42 -17.07 16.39
N VAL A 334 9.94 -16.40 15.33
CA VAL A 334 9.40 -15.05 15.43
C VAL A 334 7.98 -15.12 15.95
N GLY A 335 7.66 -14.25 16.91
CA GLY A 335 6.31 -14.08 17.46
C GLY A 335 6.17 -12.77 18.22
N GLN A 336 5.07 -12.60 18.93
CA GLN A 336 4.79 -11.40 19.71
C GLN A 336 5.60 -11.39 21.00
N VAL A 337 6.21 -10.25 21.31
CA VAL A 337 6.88 -10.02 22.60
C VAL A 337 5.80 -9.75 23.66
N ARG A 338 5.90 -10.43 24.80
CA ARG A 338 5.16 -10.07 26.02
C ARG A 338 6.10 -9.95 27.22
N ILE A 339 5.83 -8.96 28.08
CA ILE A 339 6.70 -8.56 29.19
C ILE A 339 5.92 -8.60 30.50
N ARG A 340 6.55 -9.05 31.59
CA ARG A 340 5.99 -8.99 32.94
C ARG A 340 7.05 -8.53 33.94
N SER A 341 6.77 -7.46 34.67
CA SER A 341 7.68 -6.86 35.66
C SER A 341 6.90 -5.97 36.63
N GLU A 342 7.44 -5.73 37.83
CA GLU A 342 6.92 -4.69 38.75
C GLU A 342 7.18 -3.26 38.25
N ALA A 343 8.06 -3.11 37.25
CA ALA A 343 8.28 -1.84 36.58
C ALA A 343 7.08 -1.39 35.71
N MET A 344 6.14 -2.29 35.42
CA MET A 344 5.00 -1.99 34.55
C MET A 344 4.04 -1.02 35.23
N ILE A 345 3.44 -0.14 34.43
CA ILE A 345 2.24 0.60 34.85
C ILE A 345 1.08 -0.38 35.03
N ASP A 346 0.13 -0.02 35.88
CA ASP A 346 -1.05 -0.86 36.13
C ASP A 346 -2.05 -0.83 34.95
N GLY A 347 -1.97 0.22 34.13
CA GLY A 347 -2.79 0.43 32.95
C GLY A 347 -2.67 1.86 32.42
N TYR A 348 -3.36 2.15 31.33
CA TYR A 348 -3.44 3.51 30.81
C TYR A 348 -4.43 4.33 31.65
N PHE A 349 -4.02 5.55 32.00
CA PHE A 349 -4.79 6.44 32.87
C PHE A 349 -6.11 6.84 32.22
N LYS A 350 -7.22 6.45 32.85
CA LYS A 350 -8.60 6.67 32.38
C LYS A 350 -8.88 6.13 30.96
N ASP A 351 -8.25 5.02 30.59
CA ASP A 351 -8.47 4.36 29.30
C ASP A 351 -8.51 2.83 29.46
N GLU A 352 -9.68 2.33 29.90
CA GLU A 352 -9.90 0.91 30.19
C GLU A 352 -9.80 0.04 28.94
N VAL A 353 -10.25 0.54 27.78
CA VAL A 353 -10.21 -0.19 26.51
C VAL A 353 -8.77 -0.40 26.06
N ALA A 354 -7.95 0.65 26.04
CA ALA A 354 -6.54 0.50 25.71
C ALA A 354 -5.80 -0.37 26.73
N THR A 355 -6.21 -0.31 28.00
CA THR A 355 -5.63 -1.13 29.08
C THR A 355 -5.91 -2.61 28.85
N ALA A 356 -7.17 -3.00 28.65
CA ALA A 356 -7.54 -4.40 28.41
C ALA A 356 -6.88 -4.98 27.14
N ASN A 357 -6.65 -4.14 26.14
CA ASN A 357 -5.97 -4.55 24.92
C ASN A 357 -4.48 -4.80 25.10
N ALA A 358 -3.80 -4.01 25.93
CA ALA A 358 -2.34 -4.07 26.11
C ALA A 358 -1.90 -4.89 27.33
N PHE A 359 -2.75 -5.07 28.35
CA PHE A 359 -2.43 -5.74 29.60
C PHE A 359 -3.39 -6.92 29.84
N LYS A 360 -2.88 -8.16 29.76
CA LYS A 360 -3.67 -9.39 29.88
C LYS A 360 -2.95 -10.41 30.74
N HIS A 361 -3.66 -11.03 31.69
CA HIS A 361 -3.11 -12.09 32.55
C HIS A 361 -1.80 -11.70 33.28
N GLY A 362 -1.63 -10.42 33.61
CA GLY A 362 -0.41 -9.87 34.22
C GLY A 362 0.78 -9.69 33.26
N TRP A 363 0.56 -9.79 31.96
CA TRP A 363 1.53 -9.51 30.89
C TRP A 363 1.17 -8.22 30.16
N PHE A 364 2.18 -7.43 29.82
CA PHE A 364 2.12 -6.31 28.92
C PHE A 364 2.52 -6.74 27.50
N TYR A 365 1.69 -6.39 26.53
CA TYR A 365 1.89 -6.64 25.10
C TYR A 365 2.28 -5.32 24.44
N PRO A 366 3.59 -5.07 24.22
CA PRO A 366 4.04 -3.86 23.55
C PRO A 366 3.49 -3.73 22.13
N GLY A 367 3.16 -4.84 21.46
CA GLY A 367 2.88 -4.87 20.02
C GLY A 367 4.14 -4.96 19.16
N ASP A 368 5.23 -5.44 19.75
CA ASP A 368 6.51 -5.68 19.07
C ASP A 368 6.65 -7.17 18.73
N LEU A 369 7.33 -7.45 17.62
CA LEU A 369 7.69 -8.78 17.16
C LEU A 369 9.17 -9.03 17.45
N GLY A 370 9.48 -10.24 17.87
CA GLY A 370 10.85 -10.62 18.20
C GLY A 370 11.06 -12.13 18.16
N LYS A 371 12.32 -12.52 18.28
CA LYS A 371 12.74 -13.91 18.54
C LYS A 371 13.84 -13.91 19.58
N LEU A 372 13.94 -14.99 20.33
CA LEU A 372 15.06 -15.21 21.27
C LEU A 372 16.18 -15.98 20.58
N THR A 373 17.42 -15.59 20.83
CA THR A 373 18.60 -16.40 20.51
C THR A 373 18.74 -17.58 21.49
N ALA A 374 19.66 -18.50 21.20
CA ALA A 374 19.90 -19.66 22.06
C ALA A 374 20.36 -19.28 23.48
N ASP A 375 21.08 -18.18 23.59
CA ASP A 375 21.57 -17.57 24.82
C ASP A 375 20.58 -16.55 25.43
N GLY A 376 19.37 -16.42 24.88
CA GLY A 376 18.28 -15.65 25.47
C GLY A 376 18.29 -14.14 25.18
N GLN A 377 19.09 -13.68 24.22
CA GLN A 377 19.02 -12.31 23.73
C GLN A 377 17.77 -12.10 22.89
N LEU A 378 17.14 -10.92 23.02
CA LEU A 378 16.03 -10.52 22.17
C LEU A 378 16.57 -9.94 20.85
N ILE A 379 16.19 -10.53 19.73
CA ILE A 379 16.30 -9.92 18.40
C ILE A 379 14.97 -9.24 18.10
N HIS A 380 15.00 -7.91 17.98
CA HIS A 380 13.82 -7.11 17.68
C HIS A 380 13.53 -7.11 16.16
N MET A 381 12.36 -7.61 15.77
CA MET A 381 11.95 -7.80 14.37
C MET A 381 11.02 -6.68 13.86
N GLY A 382 10.65 -5.72 14.70
CA GLY A 382 9.76 -4.61 14.33
C GLY A 382 8.44 -4.64 15.08
N ARG A 383 7.47 -3.84 14.62
CA ARG A 383 6.12 -3.78 15.17
C ARG A 383 5.19 -4.75 14.46
N ILE A 384 4.20 -5.29 15.18
CA ILE A 384 3.14 -6.08 14.55
C ILE A 384 2.33 -5.26 13.53
N ASP A 385 2.06 -3.99 13.84
CA ASP A 385 1.31 -3.07 12.98
C ASP A 385 2.06 -2.71 11.69
N ASP A 386 3.38 -2.93 11.66
CA ASP A 386 4.25 -2.65 10.50
C ASP A 386 4.65 -3.92 9.75
N MET A 387 4.30 -5.10 10.28
CA MET A 387 4.55 -6.37 9.61
C MET A 387 3.73 -6.40 8.33
N MET A 388 4.42 -6.62 7.22
CA MET A 388 3.80 -6.71 5.91
C MET A 388 3.55 -8.17 5.58
N ILE A 389 2.42 -8.46 4.97
CA ILE A 389 2.20 -9.78 4.36
C ILE A 389 2.32 -9.60 2.86
N MET A 390 3.40 -10.11 2.28
CA MET A 390 3.67 -10.05 0.84
C MET A 390 3.66 -11.47 0.29
N ASN A 391 2.69 -11.81 -0.57
CA ASN A 391 2.54 -13.18 -1.12
C ASN A 391 2.38 -14.28 -0.05
N GLY A 392 1.71 -13.98 1.07
CA GLY A 392 1.56 -14.93 2.18
C GLY A 392 2.82 -15.15 3.01
N ILE A 393 3.85 -14.33 2.81
CA ILE A 393 5.08 -14.34 3.61
C ILE A 393 5.08 -13.10 4.50
N ASN A 394 5.33 -13.30 5.80
CA ASN A 394 5.52 -12.20 6.73
C ASN A 394 6.88 -11.54 6.47
N ILE A 395 6.84 -10.30 5.99
CA ILE A 395 8.00 -9.45 5.77
C ILE A 395 8.14 -8.50 6.96
N TYR A 396 9.31 -8.52 7.57
CA TYR A 396 9.62 -7.70 8.74
C TYR A 396 10.44 -6.48 8.29
N PRO A 397 9.97 -5.23 8.47
CA PRO A 397 10.72 -4.04 8.07
C PRO A 397 12.16 -4.03 8.59
N ALA A 398 12.36 -4.45 9.84
CA ALA A 398 13.66 -4.46 10.49
C ALA A 398 14.69 -5.35 9.79
N GLU A 399 14.27 -6.45 9.15
CA GLU A 399 15.15 -7.37 8.41
C GLU A 399 15.73 -6.67 7.16
N ILE A 400 14.90 -5.90 6.47
CA ILE A 400 15.30 -5.10 5.31
C ILE A 400 16.19 -3.95 5.74
N GLU A 401 15.79 -3.19 6.77
CA GLU A 401 16.57 -2.07 7.28
C GLU A 401 17.97 -2.52 7.73
N GLN A 402 18.06 -3.61 8.50
CA GLN A 402 19.35 -4.17 8.92
C GLN A 402 20.23 -4.59 7.74
N THR A 403 19.62 -5.17 6.70
CA THR A 403 20.34 -5.52 5.48
C THR A 403 20.86 -4.27 4.78
N MET A 404 20.03 -3.25 4.60
CA MET A 404 20.44 -2.00 3.95
C MET A 404 21.54 -1.28 4.73
N TYR A 405 21.45 -1.27 6.05
CA TYR A 405 22.50 -0.70 6.88
C TYR A 405 23.84 -1.44 6.75
N SER A 406 23.89 -2.67 6.24
CA SER A 406 25.15 -3.37 5.96
C SER A 406 25.83 -2.91 4.65
N HIS A 407 25.14 -2.15 3.79
CA HIS A 407 25.73 -1.59 2.59
C HIS A 407 26.70 -0.45 2.94
N PRO A 408 27.92 -0.40 2.35
CA PRO A 408 28.93 0.60 2.72
C PRO A 408 28.50 2.05 2.45
N ASP A 409 27.65 2.29 1.45
CA ASP A 409 27.24 3.63 1.05
C ASP A 409 25.92 4.12 1.67
N VAL A 410 25.18 3.25 2.36
CA VAL A 410 23.91 3.62 3.01
C VAL A 410 24.20 4.22 4.39
N VAL A 411 23.64 5.40 4.64
CA VAL A 411 23.80 6.15 5.90
C VAL A 411 22.59 5.99 6.82
N ASP A 412 21.39 6.10 6.27
CA ASP A 412 20.13 5.96 7.02
C ASP A 412 19.11 5.20 6.16
N THR A 413 18.20 4.45 6.78
CA THR A 413 17.14 3.73 6.08
C THR A 413 15.89 3.59 6.94
N VAL A 414 14.72 3.60 6.29
CA VAL A 414 13.43 3.27 6.89
C VAL A 414 12.62 2.47 5.88
N VAL A 415 11.99 1.38 6.34
CA VAL A 415 11.14 0.54 5.51
C VAL A 415 9.69 0.72 5.90
N LEU A 416 8.84 0.92 4.91
CA LEU A 416 7.42 1.16 5.06
C LEU A 416 6.64 0.17 4.21
N SER A 417 5.43 -0.15 4.68
CA SER A 417 4.45 -0.85 3.87
C SER A 417 3.81 0.12 2.89
N MET A 418 3.78 -0.28 1.63
CA MET A 418 2.93 0.32 0.62
C MET A 418 1.89 -0.70 0.19
N LYS A 419 0.61 -0.31 0.21
CA LYS A 419 -0.46 -1.15 -0.29
C LYS A 419 -0.23 -1.42 -1.78
N HIS A 420 -0.25 -2.70 -2.14
CA HIS A 420 -0.02 -3.16 -3.50
C HIS A 420 -1.19 -4.03 -3.93
N SER A 421 -1.81 -3.66 -5.04
CA SER A 421 -2.96 -4.34 -5.65
C SER A 421 -2.79 -5.87 -5.69
N VAL A 422 -1.62 -6.37 -6.08
CA VAL A 422 -1.36 -7.82 -6.22
C VAL A 422 -0.85 -8.49 -4.93
N HIS A 423 -0.13 -7.76 -4.09
CA HIS A 423 0.71 -8.36 -3.03
C HIS A 423 0.20 -8.09 -1.62
N GLN A 424 -0.97 -7.43 -1.49
CA GLN A 424 -1.48 -6.80 -0.27
C GLN A 424 -0.58 -5.65 0.18
N ASP A 425 0.61 -5.98 0.68
CA ASP A 425 1.65 -5.04 1.09
C ASP A 425 2.94 -5.31 0.31
N ILE A 426 3.65 -4.25 -0.08
CA ILE A 426 5.05 -4.36 -0.53
C ILE A 426 5.97 -3.53 0.35
N PRO A 427 7.17 -4.05 0.66
CA PRO A 427 8.21 -3.27 1.32
C PRO A 427 8.78 -2.21 0.40
N VAL A 428 8.64 -0.94 0.80
CA VAL A 428 9.30 0.22 0.19
C VAL A 428 10.38 0.71 1.13
N CYS A 429 11.61 0.76 0.63
CA CYS A 429 12.78 1.13 1.41
C CYS A 429 13.21 2.56 1.06
N ALA A 430 13.11 3.51 2.00
CA ALA A 430 13.77 4.80 1.86
C ALA A 430 15.21 4.70 2.38
N VAL A 431 16.17 5.28 1.67
CA VAL A 431 17.58 5.34 2.09
C VAL A 431 18.15 6.75 1.95
N THR A 432 19.19 7.05 2.72
CA THR A 432 20.08 8.19 2.47
C THR A 432 21.50 7.67 2.24
N LEU A 433 22.28 8.35 1.41
CA LEU A 433 23.61 7.92 1.00
C LEU A 433 24.72 8.82 1.57
N LYS A 434 25.96 8.34 1.53
CA LYS A 434 27.15 9.16 1.83
C LYS A 434 27.33 10.24 0.77
N GLU A 435 27.90 11.39 1.16
CA GLU A 435 28.39 12.40 0.22
C GLU A 435 29.39 11.70 -0.74
N ASP A 436 29.18 11.83 -2.04
CA ASP A 436 29.91 11.20 -3.16
C ASP A 436 29.59 9.74 -3.51
N ALA A 437 28.61 9.09 -2.88
CA ALA A 437 28.19 7.75 -3.28
C ALA A 437 27.56 7.74 -4.70
N GLN A 438 28.08 6.89 -5.59
CA GLN A 438 27.61 6.72 -6.97
C GLN A 438 26.67 5.50 -7.15
N VAL A 439 26.08 5.00 -6.07
CA VAL A 439 25.24 3.79 -6.07
C VAL A 439 23.79 4.12 -6.46
N SER A 440 23.22 3.37 -7.42
CA SER A 440 21.84 3.58 -7.86
C SER A 440 20.84 2.85 -6.97
N GLU A 441 19.55 3.23 -7.06
CA GLU A 441 18.48 2.52 -6.35
C GLU A 441 18.38 1.04 -6.75
N GLN A 442 18.65 0.75 -8.03
CA GLN A 442 18.66 -0.59 -8.58
C GLN A 442 19.77 -1.46 -7.95
N ASP A 443 20.96 -0.90 -7.76
CA ASP A 443 22.11 -1.60 -7.16
C ASP A 443 21.81 -1.98 -5.71
N LEU A 444 21.16 -1.09 -4.96
CA LEU A 444 20.74 -1.35 -3.58
C LEU A 444 19.63 -2.41 -3.48
N ILE A 445 18.69 -2.43 -4.43
CA ILE A 445 17.69 -3.50 -4.55
C ILE A 445 18.37 -4.85 -4.86
N ILE A 446 19.36 -4.89 -5.76
CA ILE A 446 20.13 -6.10 -6.07
C ILE A 446 20.89 -6.58 -4.83
N PHE A 447 21.57 -5.66 -4.14
CA PHE A 447 22.29 -5.96 -2.90
C PHE A 447 21.40 -6.60 -1.84
N ALA A 448 20.18 -6.07 -1.66
CA ALA A 448 19.20 -6.60 -0.72
C ALA A 448 18.62 -7.94 -1.18
N ARG A 449 18.30 -8.07 -2.48
CA ARG A 449 17.78 -9.31 -3.07
C ARG A 449 18.76 -10.47 -2.92
N ASN A 450 20.05 -10.23 -3.04
CA ASN A 450 21.08 -11.25 -2.86
C ASN A 450 21.16 -11.79 -1.41
N ARG A 451 20.72 -11.01 -0.41
CA ARG A 451 20.77 -11.40 1.02
C ARG A 451 19.43 -11.87 1.57
N LEU A 452 18.33 -11.26 1.12
CA LEU A 452 16.99 -11.46 1.64
C LEU A 452 16.08 -12.28 0.72
N ALA A 453 16.49 -12.50 -0.53
CA ALA A 453 15.70 -13.19 -1.55
C ALA A 453 14.26 -12.63 -1.63
N ALA A 454 13.26 -13.41 -1.24
CA ALA A 454 11.84 -13.03 -1.29
C ALA A 454 11.47 -11.89 -0.32
N HIS A 455 12.27 -11.66 0.72
CA HIS A 455 12.07 -10.62 1.73
C HIS A 455 12.65 -9.25 1.32
N SER A 456 13.30 -9.17 0.15
CA SER A 456 13.88 -7.93 -0.36
C SER A 456 12.82 -6.84 -0.59
N PRO A 457 13.18 -5.55 -0.42
CA PRO A 457 12.30 -4.44 -0.80
C PRO A 457 11.96 -4.52 -2.28
N LYS A 458 10.72 -4.13 -2.61
CA LYS A 458 10.21 -4.09 -3.98
C LYS A 458 10.44 -2.74 -4.65
N ARG A 459 10.48 -1.68 -3.84
CA ARG A 459 10.86 -0.33 -4.25
C ARG A 459 11.90 0.18 -3.27
N LEU A 460 12.80 0.99 -3.78
CA LEU A 460 13.76 1.73 -2.98
C LEU A 460 13.75 3.17 -3.47
N VAL A 461 13.87 4.13 -2.56
CA VAL A 461 13.91 5.56 -2.88
C VAL A 461 15.09 6.19 -2.16
N VAL A 462 15.96 6.89 -2.89
CA VAL A 462 17.03 7.70 -2.31
C VAL A 462 16.47 9.09 -1.94
N LEU A 463 16.58 9.43 -0.66
CA LEU A 463 16.19 10.72 -0.12
C LEU A 463 17.43 11.50 0.34
N ASP A 464 17.36 12.82 0.23
CA ASP A 464 18.39 13.71 0.80
C ASP A 464 18.39 13.58 2.33
N LYS A 465 17.21 13.39 2.92
CA LYS A 465 17.03 13.22 4.36
C LYS A 465 15.74 12.49 4.70
N ILE A 466 15.80 11.59 5.68
CA ILE A 466 14.60 10.98 6.28
C ILE A 466 14.05 11.91 7.37
N PRO A 467 12.76 12.33 7.30
CA PRO A 467 12.17 13.23 8.29
C PRO A 467 12.00 12.48 9.61
N ARG A 468 12.64 12.99 10.65
CA ARG A 468 12.62 12.43 12.01
C ARG A 468 12.22 13.51 13.01
N ASN A 469 11.49 13.13 14.06
CA ASN A 469 11.15 14.04 15.14
C ASN A 469 12.36 14.33 16.05
N GLN A 470 12.19 15.15 17.09
CA GLN A 470 13.26 15.49 18.04
C GLN A 470 13.84 14.29 18.80
N GLN A 471 13.17 13.14 18.80
CA GLN A 471 13.66 11.89 19.38
C GLN A 471 14.32 10.99 18.33
N GLY A 472 14.46 11.43 17.08
CA GLY A 472 15.01 10.62 16.00
C GLY A 472 14.04 9.58 15.42
N LYS A 473 12.75 9.59 15.80
CA LYS A 473 11.77 8.65 15.23
C LYS A 473 11.26 9.16 13.87
N PRO A 474 11.11 8.30 12.85
CA PRO A 474 10.58 8.71 11.55
C PRO A 474 9.19 9.35 11.67
N ILE A 475 8.98 10.49 11.01
CA ILE A 475 7.67 11.14 10.92
C ILE A 475 6.96 10.52 9.71
N ARG A 476 6.21 9.44 9.94
CA ARG A 476 5.64 8.61 8.87
C ARG A 476 4.83 9.36 7.83
N ASN A 477 4.00 10.32 8.23
CA ASN A 477 3.19 11.07 7.26
C ASN A 477 4.07 11.90 6.32
N GLU A 478 5.08 12.59 6.86
CA GLU A 478 6.03 13.36 6.04
C GLU A 478 6.87 12.42 5.15
N LEU A 479 7.32 11.29 5.69
CA LEU A 479 8.08 10.30 4.94
C LEU A 479 7.23 9.67 3.82
N ASN A 480 5.97 9.33 4.08
CA ASN A 480 5.02 8.83 3.09
C ASN A 480 4.78 9.87 1.99
N THR A 481 4.61 11.15 2.35
CA THR A 481 4.49 12.24 1.37
C THR A 481 5.76 12.41 0.54
N LEU A 482 6.95 12.34 1.16
CA LEU A 482 8.23 12.44 0.44
C LEU A 482 8.43 11.27 -0.52
N ILE A 483 8.19 10.04 -0.05
CA ILE A 483 8.25 8.83 -0.90
C ILE A 483 7.23 8.95 -2.03
N ALA A 484 5.98 9.32 -1.74
CA ALA A 484 4.97 9.55 -2.77
C ALA A 484 5.41 10.63 -3.77
N SER A 485 5.98 11.75 -3.29
CA SER A 485 6.45 12.84 -4.14
C SER A 485 7.65 12.46 -4.99
N LYS A 486 8.60 11.66 -4.50
CA LYS A 486 9.76 11.18 -5.26
C LYS A 486 9.37 10.13 -6.29
N LEU A 487 8.52 9.19 -5.90
CA LEU A 487 7.89 8.26 -6.84
C LEU A 487 7.01 8.98 -7.89
N SER A 488 6.53 10.19 -7.59
CA SER A 488 5.83 11.06 -8.54
C SER A 488 6.78 12.00 -9.32
N ALA A 489 7.95 12.33 -8.79
CA ALA A 489 8.95 13.22 -9.41
C ALA A 489 9.83 12.47 -10.42
N ASP A 490 10.09 11.18 -10.20
CA ASP A 490 10.64 10.29 -11.24
C ASP A 490 9.64 10.07 -12.39
N ALA A 491 8.36 10.40 -12.18
CA ALA A 491 7.35 10.51 -13.23
C ALA A 491 7.29 11.93 -13.88
N GLY A 492 8.19 12.85 -13.53
CA GLY A 492 8.05 14.28 -13.81
C GLY A 492 9.01 14.88 -14.83
N ARG A 493 8.52 15.16 -16.05
CA ARG A 493 8.72 16.46 -16.73
C ARG A 493 7.47 16.78 -17.55
N VAL A 494 6.43 17.21 -16.85
CA VAL A 494 5.33 17.99 -17.43
C VAL A 494 5.18 19.22 -16.53
N ASP A 495 5.42 20.40 -17.09
CA ASP A 495 5.37 21.66 -16.36
C ASP A 495 4.02 21.87 -15.68
N THR A 496 4.10 22.50 -14.51
CA THR A 496 3.03 22.84 -13.56
C THR A 496 1.71 23.27 -14.22
N MET A 497 0.64 22.52 -13.96
CA MET A 497 -0.73 22.97 -14.15
C MET A 497 -1.29 23.55 -12.85
N SER A 498 -1.65 24.82 -12.89
CA SER A 498 -2.28 25.57 -11.81
C SER A 498 -3.73 25.15 -11.54
N ASP A 499 -4.20 25.46 -10.33
CA ASP A 499 -5.55 25.26 -9.76
C ASP A 499 -6.72 25.85 -10.58
N ALA A 500 -6.99 25.27 -11.76
CA ALA A 500 -8.16 25.63 -12.57
C ALA A 500 -8.81 24.43 -13.26
N THR A 501 -9.18 23.40 -12.51
CA THR A 501 -10.07 22.34 -13.04
C THR A 501 -11.51 22.85 -13.03
N ARG A 502 -11.94 23.49 -14.13
CA ARG A 502 -13.34 23.88 -14.37
C ARG A 502 -14.02 22.83 -15.25
N VAL A 503 -14.92 22.04 -14.67
CA VAL A 503 -15.88 21.23 -15.44
C VAL A 503 -16.87 22.19 -16.10
N ASN A 504 -16.97 22.17 -17.42
CA ASN A 504 -18.09 22.76 -18.18
C ASN A 504 -17.94 22.50 -19.68
N SER A 505 -18.88 21.72 -20.24
CA SER A 505 -19.38 21.71 -21.62
C SER A 505 -19.30 20.34 -22.31
N LEU A 506 -20.42 19.63 -22.23
CA LEU A 506 -20.81 18.48 -23.06
C LEU A 506 -21.20 18.94 -24.48
N ARG A 507 -20.75 18.19 -25.48
CA ARG A 507 -21.55 17.82 -26.67
C ARG A 507 -21.84 16.30 -26.59
N LYS A 508 -23.14 15.99 -26.58
CA LYS A 508 -23.92 14.86 -27.13
C LYS A 508 -23.37 13.46 -27.46
N THR A 509 -22.10 13.09 -27.32
CA THR A 509 -21.62 11.83 -27.93
C THR A 509 -20.99 10.79 -27.00
N GLY A 510 -20.77 11.07 -25.72
CA GLY A 510 -20.11 10.14 -24.81
C GLY A 510 -21.08 9.28 -24.00
N GLN A 511 -20.87 7.95 -23.98
CA GLN A 511 -21.60 7.01 -23.12
C GLN A 511 -21.01 6.89 -21.70
N GLN A 512 -19.91 7.61 -21.44
CA GLN A 512 -19.17 7.61 -20.19
C GLN A 512 -18.97 9.05 -19.68
N LEU A 513 -18.85 9.23 -18.37
CA LEU A 513 -18.50 10.51 -17.77
C LEU A 513 -17.15 11.00 -18.30
N THR A 514 -16.98 12.31 -18.43
CA THR A 514 -15.72 12.91 -18.89
C THR A 514 -15.19 13.96 -17.91
N TRP A 515 -13.89 14.20 -17.98
CA TRP A 515 -13.18 15.24 -17.25
C TRP A 515 -12.21 15.95 -18.18
N LYS A 516 -11.71 17.12 -17.77
CA LYS A 516 -10.84 17.94 -18.62
C LYS A 516 -9.40 17.83 -18.18
N ILE A 517 -8.52 17.68 -19.16
CA ILE A 517 -7.09 17.93 -19.00
C ILE A 517 -6.70 19.08 -19.92
N ALA A 518 -5.88 19.99 -19.42
CA ALA A 518 -5.26 21.03 -20.24
C ALA A 518 -3.77 20.72 -20.38
N PHE A 519 -3.14 21.19 -21.44
CA PHE A 519 -1.70 21.11 -21.63
C PHE A 519 -1.27 22.11 -22.70
N SER A 520 0.01 22.42 -22.74
CA SER A 520 0.56 23.41 -23.67
C SER A 520 1.63 22.77 -24.55
N ARG A 521 1.50 22.88 -25.88
CA ARG A 521 2.45 22.26 -26.82
C ARG A 521 2.63 23.09 -28.09
N VAL A 522 3.81 22.99 -28.69
CA VAL A 522 4.05 23.49 -30.05
C VAL A 522 3.43 22.49 -31.03
N LEU A 523 2.67 22.97 -32.00
CA LEU A 523 2.02 22.14 -33.01
C LEU A 523 2.71 22.34 -34.37
N PRO A 524 2.84 21.29 -35.20
CA PRO A 524 3.42 21.43 -36.53
C PRO A 524 2.50 22.23 -37.46
N ASP A 525 3.08 23.11 -38.26
CA ASP A 525 2.34 24.02 -39.16
C ASP A 525 1.75 23.28 -40.37
N GLN A 526 2.55 22.42 -41.04
CA GLN A 526 2.10 21.54 -42.12
C GLN A 526 2.69 20.12 -41.97
N PRO A 527 2.15 19.29 -41.05
CA PRO A 527 2.57 17.90 -40.92
C PRO A 527 2.16 17.07 -42.15
N ASP A 528 3.04 16.17 -42.60
CA ASP A 528 2.72 15.16 -43.62
C ASP A 528 1.81 14.09 -43.01
N LEU A 529 0.51 14.19 -43.27
CA LEU A 529 -0.49 13.28 -42.74
C LEU A 529 -0.39 11.88 -43.36
N ALA A 530 0.09 11.76 -44.61
CA ALA A 530 0.17 10.46 -45.29
C ALA A 530 1.20 9.55 -44.61
N VAL A 531 2.32 10.12 -44.17
CA VAL A 531 3.33 9.37 -43.39
C VAL A 531 2.78 8.93 -42.04
N LEU A 532 2.08 9.81 -41.33
CA LEU A 532 1.49 9.47 -40.04
C LEU A 532 0.38 8.40 -40.18
N ASP A 533 -0.42 8.46 -41.25
CA ASP A 533 -1.50 7.51 -41.51
C ASP A 533 -0.95 6.13 -41.93
N ASP A 534 0.14 6.06 -42.71
CA ASP A 534 0.86 4.80 -42.99
C ASP A 534 1.34 4.13 -41.69
N TRP A 535 1.92 4.91 -40.77
CA TRP A 535 2.32 4.41 -39.46
C TRP A 535 1.15 3.95 -38.59
N LEU A 536 0.09 4.75 -38.48
CA LEU A 536 -1.07 4.43 -37.64
C LEU A 536 -1.85 3.22 -38.17
N THR A 537 -1.87 2.98 -39.48
CA THR A 537 -2.48 1.78 -40.09
C THR A 537 -1.74 0.51 -39.69
N GLN A 538 -0.42 0.58 -39.53
CA GLN A 538 0.39 -0.57 -39.12
C GLN A 538 0.33 -0.85 -37.61
N VAL A 539 -0.01 0.16 -36.79
CA VAL A 539 0.14 0.09 -35.32
C VAL A 539 -1.18 0.17 -34.55
N VAL A 540 -2.14 0.95 -35.02
CA VAL A 540 -3.33 1.39 -34.25
C VAL A 540 -4.66 1.02 -34.90
N LEU A 541 -4.80 1.23 -36.22
CA LEU A 541 -6.10 1.24 -36.88
C LEU A 541 -6.45 -0.13 -37.49
N GLU A 542 -7.57 -0.73 -37.05
CA GLU A 542 -8.23 -1.86 -37.73
C GLU A 542 -9.17 -1.38 -38.86
N SER A 543 -9.29 -0.07 -39.08
CA SER A 543 -10.17 0.55 -40.07
C SER A 543 -9.43 1.53 -40.97
N ASP A 544 -9.79 1.49 -42.26
CA ASP A 544 -9.23 2.29 -43.36
C ASP A 544 -9.22 3.81 -43.05
N PRO A 545 -8.04 4.47 -43.03
CA PRO A 545 -7.92 5.93 -42.84
C PRO A 545 -8.54 6.77 -43.96
N ASP A 546 -8.77 6.17 -45.14
CA ASP A 546 -9.18 6.86 -46.38
C ASP A 546 -10.70 7.09 -46.52
N ASP A 547 -11.52 6.86 -45.49
CA ASP A 547 -12.94 7.23 -45.51
C ASP A 547 -13.13 8.77 -45.32
N GLU A 548 -12.69 9.53 -46.33
CA GLU A 548 -12.84 10.99 -46.44
C GLU A 548 -14.31 11.45 -46.42
N SER A 549 -15.27 10.51 -46.58
CA SER A 549 -16.70 10.78 -46.64
C SER A 549 -17.35 11.07 -45.28
N ARG A 550 -16.63 10.84 -44.17
CA ARG A 550 -17.14 11.14 -42.84
C ARG A 550 -16.66 12.52 -42.38
N GLU A 551 -17.60 13.45 -42.18
CA GLU A 551 -17.40 14.73 -41.47
C GLU A 551 -17.03 14.53 -39.97
N ILE A 552 -16.08 13.64 -39.66
CA ILE A 552 -15.72 13.21 -38.29
C ILE A 552 -14.66 14.10 -37.65
N TYR A 553 -13.94 14.91 -38.44
CA TYR A 553 -12.92 15.80 -37.90
C TYR A 553 -13.55 17.07 -37.32
N PRO A 554 -13.38 17.35 -36.01
CA PRO A 554 -13.84 18.60 -35.46
C PRO A 554 -13.00 19.74 -36.05
N ARG A 555 -13.65 20.77 -36.62
CA ARG A 555 -12.96 22.01 -36.96
C ARG A 555 -12.68 22.78 -35.68
N TYR A 556 -11.43 23.12 -35.43
CA TYR A 556 -11.02 23.92 -34.28
C TYR A 556 -10.85 25.37 -34.71
N ASP A 557 -11.58 26.28 -34.08
CA ASP A 557 -11.49 27.70 -34.37
C ASP A 557 -10.03 28.19 -34.20
N ASN A 558 -9.52 28.89 -35.21
CA ASN A 558 -8.16 29.44 -35.27
C ASN A 558 -7.00 28.43 -35.45
N LEU A 559 -7.27 27.15 -35.72
CA LEU A 559 -6.22 26.18 -36.09
C LEU A 559 -6.24 25.89 -37.60
N PRO A 560 -5.09 25.79 -38.29
CA PRO A 560 -5.05 25.25 -39.65
C PRO A 560 -5.66 23.85 -39.70
N VAL A 561 -6.44 23.55 -40.76
CA VAL A 561 -7.17 22.28 -40.90
C VAL A 561 -6.25 21.06 -40.81
N VAL A 562 -5.07 21.14 -41.43
CA VAL A 562 -4.07 20.06 -41.46
C VAL A 562 -3.49 19.82 -40.06
N THR A 563 -3.15 20.88 -39.31
CA THR A 563 -2.71 20.80 -37.91
C THR A 563 -3.79 20.22 -37.00
N GLY A 564 -5.06 20.57 -37.23
CA GLY A 564 -6.19 20.03 -36.46
C GLY A 564 -6.38 18.53 -36.69
N ARG A 565 -6.18 18.08 -37.93
CA ARG A 565 -6.19 16.67 -38.32
C ARG A 565 -5.04 15.87 -37.67
N TRP A 566 -3.86 16.48 -37.56
CA TRP A 566 -2.72 15.89 -36.86
C TRP A 566 -2.98 15.77 -35.35
N LEU A 567 -3.48 16.84 -34.72
CA LEU A 567 -3.86 16.83 -33.30
C LEU A 567 -4.85 15.71 -32.98
N TRP A 568 -5.86 15.52 -33.83
CA TRP A 568 -6.83 14.44 -33.66
C TRP A 568 -6.19 13.03 -33.71
N ARG A 569 -5.24 12.80 -34.64
CA ARG A 569 -4.48 11.53 -34.73
C ARG A 569 -3.63 11.28 -33.48
N CYS A 570 -3.02 12.32 -32.90
CA CYS A 570 -2.31 12.21 -31.61
C CYS A 570 -3.26 11.78 -30.48
N LEU A 571 -4.51 12.26 -30.48
CA LEU A 571 -5.52 11.85 -29.50
C LEU A 571 -6.06 10.44 -29.75
N GLN A 572 -6.12 9.99 -31.01
CA GLN A 572 -6.39 8.59 -31.33
C GLN A 572 -5.29 7.67 -30.79
N LEU A 573 -4.03 8.06 -30.98
CA LEU A 573 -2.89 7.31 -30.49
C LEU A 573 -2.85 7.29 -28.96
N SER A 574 -3.23 8.38 -28.28
CA SER A 574 -3.30 8.38 -26.81
C SER A 574 -4.39 7.44 -26.28
N ARG A 575 -5.55 7.36 -26.95
CA ARG A 575 -6.59 6.35 -26.66
C ARG A 575 -6.03 4.93 -26.80
N PHE A 576 -5.34 4.64 -27.90
CA PHE A 576 -4.72 3.33 -28.14
C PHE A 576 -3.71 2.97 -27.04
N ILE A 577 -2.84 3.91 -26.66
CA ILE A 577 -1.86 3.73 -25.59
C ILE A 577 -2.55 3.43 -24.25
N LEU A 578 -3.64 4.16 -23.93
CA LEU A 578 -4.42 3.92 -22.72
C LEU A 578 -5.11 2.54 -22.74
N GLN A 579 -5.64 2.11 -23.88
CA GLN A 579 -6.21 0.76 -24.06
C GLN A 579 -5.16 -0.35 -23.97
N ALA A 580 -3.94 -0.11 -24.50
CA ALA A 580 -2.82 -1.03 -24.32
C ALA A 580 -2.48 -1.19 -22.82
N ALA A 581 -2.59 -0.09 -22.06
CA ALA A 581 -2.49 -0.09 -20.58
C ALA A 581 -3.73 -0.66 -19.87
N ARG A 582 -4.74 -1.14 -20.60
CA ARG A 582 -6.02 -1.69 -20.09
C ARG A 582 -6.95 -0.68 -19.44
N VAL A 583 -6.81 0.60 -19.78
CA VAL A 583 -7.80 1.62 -19.41
C VAL A 583 -9.00 1.53 -20.39
N PRO A 584 -10.24 1.35 -19.90
CA PRO A 584 -11.42 1.17 -20.74
C PRO A 584 -11.98 2.50 -21.27
N ILE A 585 -11.20 3.14 -22.15
CA ILE A 585 -11.58 4.37 -22.86
C ILE A 585 -11.86 3.99 -24.30
N PHE A 586 -13.09 4.18 -24.73
CA PHE A 586 -13.53 3.83 -26.08
C PHE A 586 -13.79 5.07 -26.94
N ASP A 587 -14.21 6.17 -26.31
CA ASP A 587 -14.31 7.48 -26.95
C ASP A 587 -12.93 8.09 -27.24
N THR A 588 -12.81 8.79 -28.35
CA THR A 588 -11.62 9.59 -28.64
C THR A 588 -11.64 10.86 -27.80
N PRO A 589 -10.51 11.29 -27.21
CA PRO A 589 -10.44 12.56 -26.50
C PRO A 589 -10.93 13.72 -27.38
N GLU A 590 -11.84 14.55 -26.87
CA GLU A 590 -12.42 15.68 -27.60
C GLU A 590 -11.68 16.97 -27.25
N VAL A 591 -11.27 17.78 -28.23
CA VAL A 591 -10.69 19.11 -27.93
C VAL A 591 -11.80 20.10 -27.63
N ILE A 592 -11.81 20.63 -26.41
CA ILE A 592 -12.79 21.61 -25.91
C ILE A 592 -12.35 23.05 -26.20
N ALA A 593 -11.05 23.31 -26.10
CA ALA A 593 -10.48 24.62 -26.37
C ALA A 593 -9.06 24.49 -26.89
N CYS A 594 -8.71 25.28 -27.89
CA CYS A 594 -7.35 25.41 -28.38
C CYS A 594 -7.07 26.89 -28.64
N ARG A 595 -6.06 27.46 -27.97
CA ARG A 595 -5.75 28.89 -28.06
C ARG A 595 -4.25 29.11 -28.07
N LEU A 596 -3.77 30.05 -28.88
CA LEU A 596 -2.37 30.47 -28.84
C LEU A 596 -2.04 31.10 -27.48
N GLU A 597 -0.90 30.74 -26.89
CA GLU A 597 -0.50 31.23 -25.56
C GLU A 597 -0.25 32.75 -25.56
N SER A 598 0.32 33.27 -26.65
CA SER A 598 0.46 34.71 -26.92
C SER A 598 0.61 34.93 -28.43
N GLN A 599 0.34 36.14 -28.93
CA GLN A 599 0.41 36.46 -30.38
C GLN A 599 1.80 36.22 -31.00
N ASN A 600 2.87 36.12 -30.19
CA ASN A 600 4.25 35.86 -30.62
C ASN A 600 4.74 34.44 -30.27
N SER A 601 3.90 33.59 -29.68
CA SER A 601 4.28 32.22 -29.28
C SER A 601 3.86 31.21 -30.35
N GLN A 602 4.67 30.18 -30.57
CA GLN A 602 4.31 28.99 -31.36
C GLN A 602 3.61 27.90 -30.52
N LYS A 603 3.35 28.20 -29.23
CA LYS A 603 2.78 27.26 -28.26
C LYS A 603 1.27 27.44 -28.15
N TRP A 604 0.56 26.33 -28.20
CA TRP A 604 -0.89 26.25 -28.09
C TRP A 604 -1.28 25.69 -26.72
N ASN A 605 -2.23 26.36 -26.07
CA ASN A 605 -2.94 25.87 -24.89
C ASN A 605 -4.15 25.06 -25.33
N ILE A 606 -4.10 23.75 -25.10
CA ILE A 606 -5.08 22.77 -25.55
C ILE A 606 -5.79 22.24 -24.31
N THR A 607 -7.11 22.23 -24.32
CA THR A 607 -7.95 21.57 -23.31
C THR A 607 -8.72 20.47 -23.98
N VAL A 608 -8.59 19.24 -23.50
CA VAL A 608 -9.30 18.08 -24.02
C VAL A 608 -10.20 17.46 -22.95
N ALA A 609 -11.36 16.99 -23.38
CA ALA A 609 -12.26 16.11 -22.64
C ALA A 609 -11.77 14.68 -22.80
N LEU A 610 -11.62 13.97 -21.68
CA LEU A 610 -11.27 12.56 -21.64
C LEU A 610 -12.33 11.81 -20.86
N THR A 611 -12.55 10.55 -21.18
CA THR A 611 -13.33 9.63 -20.34
C THR A 611 -12.74 9.57 -18.93
N LEU A 612 -13.60 9.75 -17.94
CA LEU A 612 -13.31 9.60 -16.52
C LEU A 612 -13.48 8.12 -16.15
N ILE A 613 -12.37 7.48 -15.80
CA ILE A 613 -12.39 6.20 -15.08
C ILE A 613 -11.97 6.51 -13.65
N GLU A 614 -12.84 6.19 -12.70
CA GLU A 614 -12.63 6.50 -11.30
C GLU A 614 -11.46 5.72 -10.70
N ASP A 615 -10.85 6.30 -9.67
CA ASP A 615 -9.70 5.73 -8.94
C ASP A 615 -8.46 5.43 -9.79
N LEU A 616 -8.36 6.03 -10.99
CA LEU A 616 -7.13 6.04 -11.78
C LEU A 616 -6.30 7.31 -11.54
N PRO A 617 -4.96 7.18 -11.38
CA PRO A 617 -4.06 8.32 -11.30
C PRO A 617 -4.21 9.23 -12.52
N ARG A 618 -4.28 10.54 -12.27
CA ARG A 618 -4.49 11.55 -13.29
C ARG A 618 -3.27 11.68 -14.21
N GLU A 619 -2.10 11.42 -13.64
CA GLU A 619 -0.79 11.47 -14.28
C GLU A 619 -0.72 10.49 -15.46
N LEU A 620 -1.36 9.31 -15.34
CA LEU A 620 -1.42 8.29 -16.39
C LEU A 620 -1.95 8.87 -17.72
N TYR A 621 -3.04 9.65 -17.65
CA TYR A 621 -3.64 10.28 -18.81
C TYR A 621 -2.71 11.32 -19.44
N GLY A 622 -2.05 12.12 -18.59
CA GLY A 622 -1.07 13.11 -19.02
C GLY A 622 0.14 12.46 -19.71
N THR A 623 0.71 11.42 -19.13
CA THR A 623 1.84 10.68 -19.70
C THR A 623 1.46 10.00 -21.02
N ALA A 624 0.27 9.41 -21.12
CA ALA A 624 -0.20 8.78 -22.35
C ALA A 624 -0.39 9.80 -23.48
N ILE A 625 -0.99 10.95 -23.19
CA ILE A 625 -1.11 12.06 -24.15
C ILE A 625 0.28 12.56 -24.55
N GLY A 626 1.15 12.85 -23.59
CA GLY A 626 2.50 13.32 -23.85
C GLY A 626 3.29 12.38 -24.76
N THR A 627 3.23 11.08 -24.47
CA THR A 627 3.88 10.00 -25.22
C THR A 627 3.30 9.87 -26.62
N ALA A 628 1.98 9.92 -26.78
CA ALA A 628 1.32 9.83 -28.08
C ALA A 628 1.82 10.91 -29.04
N PHE A 629 1.90 12.15 -28.59
CA PHE A 629 2.41 13.23 -29.42
C PHE A 629 3.91 13.10 -29.71
N THR A 630 4.73 12.67 -28.74
CA THR A 630 6.17 12.44 -28.98
C THR A 630 6.39 11.37 -30.06
N LEU A 631 5.60 10.30 -30.02
CA LEU A 631 5.62 9.26 -31.04
C LEU A 631 5.12 9.79 -32.40
N ALA A 632 4.02 10.55 -32.41
CA ALA A 632 3.49 11.17 -33.63
C ALA A 632 4.47 12.17 -34.26
N GLU A 633 5.27 12.88 -33.47
CA GLU A 633 6.34 13.76 -33.94
C GLU A 633 7.51 12.94 -34.52
N SER A 634 7.93 11.86 -33.87
CA SER A 634 9.09 11.07 -34.33
C SER A 634 8.82 10.36 -35.66
N VAL A 635 7.60 9.84 -35.86
CA VAL A 635 7.27 9.07 -37.07
C VAL A 635 7.24 9.91 -38.35
N LEU A 636 7.08 11.24 -38.26
CA LEU A 636 7.12 12.14 -39.43
C LEU A 636 8.46 12.11 -40.16
N THR A 637 9.53 11.60 -39.52
CA THR A 637 10.88 11.53 -40.09
C THR A 637 11.37 10.11 -40.36
N GLN A 638 10.53 9.09 -40.11
CA GLN A 638 10.93 7.68 -40.13
C GLN A 638 9.94 6.85 -40.95
N LYS A 639 10.41 5.76 -41.57
CA LYS A 639 9.55 4.75 -42.22
C LYS A 639 9.22 3.61 -41.23
N PRO A 640 8.05 2.97 -41.33
CA PRO A 640 7.64 1.86 -40.45
C PRO A 640 8.37 0.55 -40.82
N THR A 641 9.68 0.52 -40.62
CA THR A 641 10.48 -0.72 -40.70
C THR A 641 10.31 -1.54 -39.43
N ALA A 642 10.65 -2.85 -39.47
CA ALA A 642 10.56 -3.72 -38.30
C ALA A 642 11.30 -3.16 -37.08
N THR A 643 12.50 -2.59 -37.28
CA THR A 643 13.29 -1.95 -36.22
C THR A 643 12.62 -0.72 -35.63
N ASN A 644 12.05 0.14 -36.47
CA ASN A 644 11.40 1.36 -35.99
C ASN A 644 10.07 1.04 -35.29
N LEU A 645 9.35 -0.01 -35.73
CA LEU A 645 8.15 -0.52 -35.06
C LEU A 645 8.48 -1.10 -33.68
N GLU A 646 9.57 -1.86 -33.54
CA GLU A 646 10.01 -2.37 -32.23
C GLU A 646 10.30 -1.20 -31.28
N SER A 647 11.08 -0.21 -31.72
CA SER A 647 11.39 0.99 -30.94
C SER A 647 10.15 1.80 -30.53
N PHE A 648 9.15 1.88 -31.42
CA PHE A 648 7.86 2.49 -31.15
C PHE A 648 7.13 1.77 -30.00
N PHE A 649 7.09 0.44 -30.04
CA PHE A 649 6.43 -0.37 -29.00
C PHE A 649 7.19 -0.39 -27.69
N GLU A 650 8.53 -0.47 -27.73
CA GLU A 650 9.40 -0.35 -26.55
C GLU A 650 9.15 0.97 -25.83
N THR A 651 9.01 2.08 -26.56
CA THR A 651 8.68 3.38 -25.96
C THR A 651 7.35 3.32 -25.19
N ILE A 652 6.32 2.68 -25.74
CA ILE A 652 5.04 2.49 -25.06
C ILE A 652 5.20 1.56 -23.85
N GLU A 653 5.98 0.48 -23.98
CA GLU A 653 6.22 -0.45 -22.89
C GLU A 653 6.97 0.21 -21.73
N GLU A 654 8.05 0.92 -21.99
CA GLU A 654 8.88 1.58 -20.97
C GLU A 654 8.19 2.78 -20.33
N ARG A 655 7.52 3.63 -21.12
CA ARG A 655 6.91 4.86 -20.59
C ARG A 655 5.52 4.65 -20.00
N ILE A 656 4.81 3.62 -20.45
CA ILE A 656 3.41 3.39 -20.06
C ILE A 656 3.25 1.98 -19.45
N LEU A 657 3.47 0.91 -20.20
CA LEU A 657 3.01 -0.42 -19.74
C LEU A 657 3.80 -0.96 -18.54
N ALA A 658 5.09 -0.67 -18.41
CA ALA A 658 5.95 -1.13 -17.33
C ALA A 658 5.74 -0.31 -16.04
N PRO A 659 5.75 1.04 -16.06
CA PRO A 659 5.47 1.86 -14.88
C PRO A 659 4.08 1.61 -14.30
N TYR A 660 3.08 1.40 -15.16
CA TYR A 660 1.67 1.26 -14.76
C TYR A 660 1.20 -0.20 -14.63
N SER A 661 2.07 -1.19 -14.85
CA SER A 661 1.76 -2.62 -14.73
C SER A 661 1.24 -3.05 -13.35
N GLY A 662 1.60 -2.32 -12.30
CA GLY A 662 1.14 -2.55 -10.92
C GLY A 662 -0.13 -1.77 -10.53
N VAL A 663 -0.55 -0.80 -11.33
CA VAL A 663 -1.74 0.05 -11.09
C VAL A 663 -2.98 -0.55 -11.75
N LEU A 664 -2.84 -1.05 -12.98
CA LEU A 664 -3.91 -1.69 -13.75
C LEU A 664 -3.62 -3.19 -13.88
N THR A 665 -4.38 -4.01 -13.15
CA THR A 665 -4.24 -5.47 -13.18
C THR A 665 -4.51 -6.01 -14.58
N ARG A 666 -3.58 -6.81 -15.10
CA ARG A 666 -3.62 -7.37 -16.46
C ARG A 666 -4.59 -8.55 -16.58
N GLY A 667 -5.88 -8.30 -16.38
CA GLY A 667 -6.96 -9.21 -16.74
C GLY A 667 -7.21 -9.20 -18.24
N LYS A 668 -6.93 -10.31 -18.95
CA LYS A 668 -7.12 -10.37 -20.41
C LYS A 668 -8.59 -10.24 -20.85
N SER A 669 -9.54 -10.54 -19.97
CA SER A 669 -10.99 -10.50 -20.26
C SER A 669 -11.63 -9.13 -20.04
N THR A 670 -11.07 -8.29 -19.17
CA THR A 670 -11.73 -7.07 -18.68
C THR A 670 -12.01 -6.07 -19.81
N LEU A 671 -11.00 -5.74 -20.62
CA LEU A 671 -11.17 -4.73 -21.68
C LEU A 671 -12.15 -5.19 -22.78
N PRO A 672 -12.09 -6.43 -23.32
CA PRO A 672 -13.10 -6.93 -24.26
C PRO A 672 -14.54 -6.93 -23.70
N VAL A 673 -14.72 -7.28 -22.41
CA VAL A 673 -16.04 -7.26 -21.76
C VAL A 673 -16.57 -5.83 -21.66
N LEU A 674 -15.74 -4.89 -21.21
CA LEU A 674 -16.11 -3.47 -21.10
C LEU A 674 -16.34 -2.80 -22.46
N GLU A 675 -15.65 -3.25 -23.51
CA GLU A 675 -15.88 -2.76 -24.87
C GLU A 675 -17.27 -3.14 -25.39
N VAL A 676 -17.70 -4.38 -25.15
CA VAL A 676 -19.08 -4.79 -25.49
C VAL A 676 -20.10 -4.11 -24.59
N ALA A 677 -19.80 -3.92 -23.30
CA ALA A 677 -20.67 -3.17 -22.39
C ALA A 677 -20.88 -1.73 -22.87
N TYR A 678 -19.81 -1.06 -23.28
CA TYR A 678 -19.85 0.25 -23.94
C TYR A 678 -20.74 0.20 -25.19
N ARG A 679 -20.49 -0.72 -26.14
CA ARG A 679 -21.34 -0.84 -27.35
C ARG A 679 -22.83 -1.12 -27.06
N LYS A 680 -23.15 -1.75 -25.93
CA LYS A 680 -24.52 -2.00 -25.44
C LYS A 680 -25.09 -0.86 -24.57
N GLU A 681 -24.40 0.29 -24.49
CA GLU A 681 -24.78 1.47 -23.70
C GLU A 681 -24.90 1.20 -22.19
N ILE A 682 -24.25 0.16 -21.70
CA ILE A 682 -24.21 -0.19 -20.28
C ILE A 682 -23.15 0.70 -19.62
N PRO A 683 -23.54 1.61 -18.70
CA PRO A 683 -22.57 2.46 -18.04
C PRO A 683 -21.73 1.62 -17.07
N PHE A 684 -20.50 2.04 -16.83
CA PHE A 684 -19.63 1.36 -15.87
C PHE A 684 -18.71 2.32 -15.15
N ARG A 685 -18.29 1.90 -13.94
CA ARG A 685 -17.26 2.57 -13.15
C ARG A 685 -16.28 1.54 -12.60
N HIS A 686 -15.04 1.97 -12.43
CA HIS A 686 -14.05 1.21 -11.68
C HIS A 686 -14.31 1.41 -10.18
N VAL A 687 -14.23 0.34 -9.39
CA VAL A 687 -14.43 0.37 -7.93
C VAL A 687 -13.17 -0.03 -7.15
N GLY A 688 -12.06 -0.26 -7.84
CA GLY A 688 -10.79 -0.71 -7.28
C GLY A 688 -10.45 -2.18 -7.59
N ASP A 689 -9.17 -2.52 -7.51
CA ASP A 689 -8.63 -3.89 -7.65
C ASP A 689 -9.04 -4.63 -8.95
N GLY A 690 -9.23 -3.88 -10.04
CA GLY A 690 -9.63 -4.45 -11.34
C GLY A 690 -11.11 -4.85 -11.44
N VAL A 691 -11.90 -4.52 -10.41
CA VAL A 691 -13.34 -4.75 -10.36
C VAL A 691 -14.06 -3.55 -10.97
N PHE A 692 -15.06 -3.84 -11.80
CA PHE A 692 -15.92 -2.85 -12.43
C PHE A 692 -17.37 -3.09 -12.06
N GLN A 693 -18.07 -2.02 -11.71
CA GLN A 693 -19.52 -2.02 -11.67
C GLN A 693 -20.05 -1.72 -13.07
N LEU A 694 -20.90 -2.58 -13.61
CA LEU A 694 -21.66 -2.34 -14.83
C LEU A 694 -23.13 -2.14 -14.46
N GLY A 695 -23.74 -1.04 -14.89
CA GLY A 695 -25.08 -0.63 -14.52
C GLY A 695 -25.17 0.05 -13.15
N TRP A 696 -26.35 0.57 -12.81
CA TRP A 696 -26.62 1.37 -11.61
C TRP A 696 -27.69 0.74 -10.70
N GLY A 697 -27.52 0.89 -9.38
CA GLY A 697 -28.47 0.41 -8.37
C GLY A 697 -28.79 -1.07 -8.49
N ALA A 698 -30.07 -1.43 -8.44
CA ALA A 698 -30.55 -2.82 -8.53
C ALA A 698 -30.25 -3.52 -9.86
N ARG A 699 -29.97 -2.75 -10.92
CA ARG A 699 -29.60 -3.26 -12.25
C ARG A 699 -28.08 -3.39 -12.43
N ALA A 700 -27.29 -3.02 -11.41
CA ALA A 700 -25.84 -3.12 -11.45
C ALA A 700 -25.34 -4.53 -11.14
N ARG A 701 -24.20 -4.91 -11.72
CA ARG A 701 -23.41 -6.11 -11.38
C ARG A 701 -21.93 -5.75 -11.23
N PHE A 702 -21.22 -6.44 -10.36
CA PHE A 702 -19.77 -6.28 -10.25
C PHE A 702 -19.07 -7.38 -11.04
N ILE A 703 -18.13 -6.99 -11.89
CA ILE A 703 -17.36 -7.91 -12.72
C ILE A 703 -15.86 -7.75 -12.43
N ASP A 704 -15.18 -8.87 -12.19
CA ASP A 704 -13.72 -9.00 -12.23
C ASP A 704 -13.36 -9.99 -13.34
N ARG A 705 -12.70 -9.51 -14.39
CA ARG A 705 -12.32 -10.27 -15.59
C ARG A 705 -13.54 -10.89 -16.29
N SER A 706 -13.84 -12.14 -15.98
CA SER A 706 -14.98 -12.91 -16.51
C SER A 706 -15.90 -13.39 -15.39
N THR A 707 -15.62 -13.05 -14.14
CA THR A 707 -16.37 -13.48 -12.95
C THR A 707 -17.26 -12.38 -12.43
N THR A 708 -18.23 -12.77 -11.63
CA THR A 708 -19.30 -11.92 -11.11
C THR A 708 -19.32 -11.96 -9.58
N GLU A 709 -20.05 -11.04 -8.95
CA GLU A 709 -20.17 -10.98 -7.48
C GLU A 709 -20.79 -12.22 -6.83
N VAL A 710 -21.44 -13.08 -7.62
CA VAL A 710 -22.09 -14.31 -7.14
C VAL A 710 -21.17 -15.54 -7.15
N ASP A 711 -19.97 -15.44 -7.73
CA ASP A 711 -19.02 -16.55 -7.77
C ASP A 711 -18.41 -16.84 -6.38
N SER A 712 -18.31 -18.13 -6.02
CA SER A 712 -17.79 -18.51 -4.70
C SER A 712 -16.29 -18.27 -4.54
N VAL A 713 -15.91 -17.41 -3.58
CA VAL A 713 -14.50 -17.26 -3.15
C VAL A 713 -13.92 -18.58 -2.64
N MET A 714 -14.72 -19.39 -1.93
CA MET A 714 -14.29 -20.74 -1.52
C MET A 714 -14.10 -21.64 -2.74
N GLY A 715 -15.04 -21.62 -3.69
CA GLY A 715 -14.93 -22.32 -4.96
C GLY A 715 -13.64 -21.98 -5.71
N SER A 716 -13.32 -20.69 -5.80
CA SER A 716 -12.07 -20.19 -6.37
C SER A 716 -10.84 -20.79 -5.70
N LYS A 717 -10.75 -20.73 -4.37
CA LYS A 717 -9.64 -21.33 -3.60
C LYS A 717 -9.53 -22.85 -3.80
N LEU A 718 -10.66 -23.55 -3.82
CA LEU A 718 -10.70 -25.00 -4.02
C LEU A 718 -10.22 -25.38 -5.42
N SER A 719 -10.63 -24.62 -6.45
CA SER A 719 -10.29 -24.88 -7.85
C SER A 719 -8.80 -24.70 -8.17
N GLN A 720 -8.08 -23.87 -7.41
CA GLN A 720 -6.64 -23.59 -7.59
C GLN A 720 -5.73 -24.78 -7.25
N SER A 721 -6.19 -25.77 -6.47
CA SER A 721 -5.38 -26.94 -6.11
C SER A 721 -5.77 -28.14 -6.95
N LYS A 722 -4.91 -28.53 -7.90
CA LYS A 722 -5.14 -29.69 -8.79
C LYS A 722 -5.44 -30.99 -8.03
N LEU A 723 -4.73 -31.24 -6.93
CA LEU A 723 -4.93 -32.40 -6.07
C LEU A 723 -6.29 -32.39 -5.37
N LEU A 724 -6.66 -31.23 -4.80
CA LEU A 724 -7.93 -31.08 -4.09
C LEU A 724 -9.11 -31.14 -5.07
N THR A 725 -9.00 -30.44 -6.20
CA THR A 725 -10.01 -30.40 -7.27
C THR A 725 -10.33 -31.81 -7.72
N ALA A 726 -9.32 -32.59 -8.11
CA ALA A 726 -9.52 -33.95 -8.58
C ALA A 726 -10.04 -34.89 -7.48
N ARG A 727 -9.57 -34.76 -6.23
CA ARG A 727 -10.12 -35.51 -5.10
C ARG A 727 -11.61 -35.23 -4.87
N LEU A 728 -12.03 -33.95 -4.95
CA LEU A 728 -13.43 -33.55 -4.77
C LEU A 728 -14.30 -34.05 -5.92
N LEU A 729 -13.84 -33.93 -7.17
CA LEU A 729 -14.53 -34.48 -8.34
C LEU A 729 -14.77 -35.98 -8.19
N ARG A 730 -13.74 -36.76 -7.83
CA ARG A 730 -13.88 -38.21 -7.57
C ARG A 730 -14.85 -38.50 -6.42
N SER A 731 -14.76 -37.75 -5.33
CA SER A 731 -15.66 -37.94 -4.17
C SER A 731 -17.12 -37.62 -4.51
N ALA A 732 -17.35 -36.77 -5.51
CA ALA A 732 -18.67 -36.43 -6.04
C ALA A 732 -19.14 -37.39 -7.16
N GLY A 733 -18.37 -38.43 -7.48
CA GLY A 733 -18.69 -39.40 -8.54
C GLY A 733 -18.49 -38.87 -9.97
N LEU A 734 -17.68 -37.83 -10.16
CA LEU A 734 -17.35 -37.26 -11.47
C LEU A 734 -16.03 -37.84 -12.01
N PRO A 735 -15.90 -38.05 -13.34
CA PRO A 735 -14.68 -38.58 -13.94
C PRO A 735 -13.54 -37.58 -13.79
N SER A 736 -12.41 -38.02 -13.25
CA SER A 736 -11.30 -37.16 -12.85
C SER A 736 -9.99 -37.94 -12.86
N PRO A 737 -8.82 -37.29 -13.09
CA PRO A 737 -7.53 -37.97 -13.13
C PRO A 737 -7.29 -38.86 -11.91
N VAL A 738 -6.71 -40.05 -12.13
CA VAL A 738 -6.19 -40.89 -11.05
C VAL A 738 -4.74 -40.51 -10.83
N HIS A 739 -4.43 -39.95 -9.67
CA HIS A 739 -3.13 -39.33 -9.40
C HIS A 739 -2.78 -39.31 -7.92
N GLN A 740 -1.50 -39.17 -7.61
CA GLN A 740 -1.01 -38.96 -6.26
C GLN A 740 0.23 -38.06 -6.28
N ALA A 741 0.38 -37.25 -5.21
CA ALA A 741 1.55 -36.42 -5.00
C ALA A 741 2.65 -37.23 -4.30
N VAL A 742 3.88 -37.09 -4.79
CA VAL A 742 5.08 -37.77 -4.33
C VAL A 742 6.21 -36.77 -4.14
N LYS A 743 7.16 -37.08 -3.25
CA LYS A 743 8.29 -36.18 -2.90
C LYS A 743 9.65 -36.71 -3.35
N ASN A 744 9.75 -38.01 -3.64
CA ASN A 744 10.97 -38.66 -4.07
C ASN A 744 10.70 -39.56 -5.28
N LEU A 745 11.77 -39.96 -5.96
CA LEU A 745 11.69 -40.75 -7.19
C LEU A 745 11.21 -42.18 -6.94
N ASP A 746 11.49 -42.76 -5.78
CA ASP A 746 11.10 -44.14 -5.46
C ASP A 746 9.58 -44.27 -5.31
N ASP A 747 8.96 -43.31 -4.61
CA ASP A 747 7.50 -43.19 -4.51
C ASP A 747 6.88 -42.96 -5.89
N ALA A 748 7.53 -42.16 -6.75
CA ALA A 748 7.08 -41.92 -8.12
C ALA A 748 7.11 -43.19 -8.97
N LEU A 749 8.16 -44.01 -8.83
CA LEU A 749 8.32 -45.29 -9.53
C LEU A 749 7.28 -46.31 -9.09
N ALA A 750 7.10 -46.49 -7.77
CA ALA A 750 6.08 -47.38 -7.23
C ALA A 750 4.67 -46.97 -7.68
N LEU A 751 4.40 -45.67 -7.71
CA LEU A 751 3.13 -45.11 -8.17
C LEU A 751 2.92 -45.32 -9.67
N ALA A 752 3.94 -45.08 -10.52
CA ALA A 752 3.83 -45.28 -11.97
C ALA A 752 3.57 -46.75 -12.33
N GLN A 753 4.22 -47.69 -11.63
CA GLN A 753 3.95 -49.12 -11.81
C GLN A 753 2.51 -49.49 -11.43
N ARG A 754 1.96 -48.86 -10.39
CA ARG A 754 0.57 -49.08 -9.96
C ARG A 754 -0.45 -48.44 -10.89
N LEU A 755 -0.14 -47.29 -11.49
CA LEU A 755 -1.05 -46.56 -12.40
C LEU A 755 -1.04 -47.12 -13.82
N GLU A 756 -0.05 -47.96 -14.14
CA GLU A 756 0.28 -48.48 -15.48
C GLU A 756 0.80 -47.38 -16.43
N TRP A 757 1.77 -47.74 -17.27
CA TRP A 757 2.33 -46.82 -18.26
C TRP A 757 1.36 -46.66 -19.46
N PRO A 758 1.32 -45.49 -20.13
CA PRO A 758 2.08 -44.27 -19.82
C PRO A 758 1.47 -43.42 -18.69
N VAL A 759 2.33 -42.67 -18.01
CA VAL A 759 1.93 -41.69 -16.97
C VAL A 759 2.27 -40.27 -17.40
N VAL A 760 1.59 -39.31 -16.80
CA VAL A 760 1.94 -37.89 -16.88
C VAL A 760 2.57 -37.46 -15.56
N VAL A 761 3.65 -36.68 -15.67
CA VAL A 761 4.41 -36.18 -14.52
C VAL A 761 4.37 -34.67 -14.56
N LYS A 762 3.95 -34.04 -13.46
CA LYS A 762 3.83 -32.58 -13.38
C LYS A 762 4.11 -32.03 -11.99
N PRO A 763 4.60 -30.79 -11.84
CA PRO A 763 4.71 -30.14 -10.54
C PRO A 763 3.33 -29.98 -9.90
N SER A 764 3.24 -30.09 -8.58
CA SER A 764 1.96 -29.89 -7.86
C SER A 764 1.49 -28.43 -7.82
N ASP A 765 2.41 -27.49 -8.02
CA ASP A 765 2.28 -26.06 -7.73
C ASP A 765 2.66 -25.17 -8.92
N ARG A 766 2.61 -25.72 -10.14
CA ARG A 766 2.82 -24.98 -11.40
C ARG A 766 1.59 -25.07 -12.29
N ASP A 767 1.31 -23.98 -12.98
CA ASP A 767 0.15 -23.82 -13.85
C ASP A 767 0.54 -23.84 -15.34
N ARG A 768 -0.47 -23.87 -16.21
CA ARG A 768 -0.35 -23.67 -17.67
C ARG A 768 0.60 -24.62 -18.42
N GLY A 769 0.82 -25.81 -17.86
CA GLY A 769 1.64 -26.84 -18.50
C GLY A 769 3.14 -26.74 -18.20
N VAL A 770 3.57 -25.80 -17.33
CA VAL A 770 5.00 -25.65 -16.99
C VAL A 770 5.49 -26.88 -16.22
N GLY A 771 6.49 -27.56 -16.79
CA GLY A 771 7.08 -28.76 -16.20
C GLY A 771 6.23 -30.03 -16.35
N VAL A 772 5.18 -30.00 -17.18
CA VAL A 772 4.39 -31.19 -17.50
C VAL A 772 5.13 -32.03 -18.53
N THR A 773 5.30 -33.31 -18.25
CA THR A 773 5.82 -34.30 -19.20
C THR A 773 4.77 -35.38 -19.43
N VAL A 774 4.37 -35.55 -20.69
CA VAL A 774 3.45 -36.59 -21.15
C VAL A 774 4.23 -37.73 -21.82
N ASP A 775 3.58 -38.84 -22.12
CA ASP A 775 4.14 -40.02 -22.77
C ASP A 775 5.33 -40.64 -22.01
N VAL A 776 5.33 -40.50 -20.67
CA VAL A 776 6.32 -41.15 -19.82
C VAL A 776 5.99 -42.64 -19.80
N THR A 777 6.80 -43.40 -20.53
CA THR A 777 6.53 -44.80 -20.93
C THR A 777 7.46 -45.80 -20.26
N ASP A 778 8.53 -45.32 -19.62
CA ASP A 778 9.54 -46.14 -18.98
C ASP A 778 10.18 -45.42 -17.78
N GLN A 779 10.95 -46.18 -17.00
CA GLN A 779 11.64 -45.69 -15.80
C GLN A 779 12.67 -44.60 -16.08
N ALA A 780 13.35 -44.63 -17.23
CA ALA A 780 14.37 -43.64 -17.57
C ALA A 780 13.71 -42.28 -17.87
N LYS A 781 12.63 -42.27 -18.65
CA LYS A 781 11.81 -41.09 -18.90
C LYS A 781 11.18 -40.57 -17.62
N LEU A 782 10.71 -41.45 -16.72
CA LEU A 782 10.13 -41.04 -15.44
C LEU A 782 11.14 -40.31 -14.57
N ARG A 783 12.40 -40.78 -14.50
CA ARG A 783 13.47 -40.07 -13.77
C ARG A 783 13.65 -38.66 -14.30
N THR A 784 13.83 -38.51 -15.62
CA THR A 784 14.02 -37.20 -16.26
C THR A 784 12.82 -36.27 -16.03
N ALA A 785 11.61 -36.79 -16.19
CA ALA A 785 10.37 -36.06 -15.97
C ALA A 785 10.19 -35.63 -14.50
N PHE A 786 10.50 -36.51 -13.56
CA PHE A 786 10.41 -36.25 -12.12
C PHE A 786 11.43 -35.20 -11.69
N GLU A 787 12.68 -35.28 -12.17
CA GLU A 787 13.71 -34.28 -11.88
C GLU A 787 13.33 -32.91 -12.43
N LEU A 788 12.82 -32.84 -13.67
CA LEU A 788 12.32 -31.61 -14.28
C LEU A 788 11.17 -31.01 -13.45
N ALA A 789 10.16 -31.82 -13.13
CA ALA A 789 9.00 -31.37 -12.36
C ALA A 789 9.37 -30.96 -10.92
N SER A 790 10.25 -31.71 -10.25
CA SER A 790 10.73 -31.42 -8.89
C SER A 790 11.63 -30.18 -8.83
N LYS A 791 12.49 -29.98 -9.84
CA LYS A 791 13.31 -28.77 -9.97
C LYS A 791 12.42 -27.53 -10.11
N LEU A 792 11.36 -27.64 -10.91
CA LEU A 792 10.41 -26.56 -11.14
C LEU A 792 9.45 -26.38 -9.96
N SER A 793 9.11 -27.41 -9.19
CA SER A 793 8.23 -27.30 -8.02
C SER A 793 8.88 -26.51 -6.87
N ARG A 794 8.14 -25.57 -6.27
CA ARG A 794 8.59 -24.81 -5.08
C ARG A 794 8.44 -25.63 -3.81
N SER A 795 7.37 -26.43 -3.72
CA SER A 795 7.08 -27.35 -2.62
C SER A 795 7.82 -28.69 -2.71
N LYS A 796 8.57 -28.91 -3.81
CA LYS A 796 9.23 -30.19 -4.14
C LYS A 796 8.27 -31.38 -4.21
N GLN A 797 6.99 -31.11 -4.47
CA GLN A 797 5.98 -32.13 -4.69
C GLN A 797 5.72 -32.27 -6.20
N VAL A 798 5.71 -33.52 -6.65
CA VAL A 798 5.42 -33.91 -8.03
C VAL A 798 4.15 -34.75 -8.04
N ILE A 799 3.26 -34.48 -8.97
CA ILE A 799 2.07 -35.28 -9.23
C ILE A 799 2.43 -36.27 -10.33
N VAL A 800 2.21 -37.55 -10.07
CA VAL A 800 2.18 -38.60 -11.10
C VAL A 800 0.74 -39.01 -11.28
N GLU A 801 0.27 -38.98 -12.53
CA GLU A 801 -1.11 -39.29 -12.90
C GLU A 801 -1.17 -40.27 -14.07
N LYS A 802 -2.23 -41.08 -14.12
CA LYS A 802 -2.49 -41.96 -15.27
C LYS A 802 -2.77 -41.07 -16.49
N GLN A 803 -2.08 -41.32 -17.60
CA GLN A 803 -2.34 -40.60 -18.83
C GLN A 803 -3.69 -41.03 -19.41
N VAL A 804 -4.50 -40.05 -19.83
CA VAL A 804 -5.71 -40.29 -20.61
C VAL A 804 -5.47 -39.82 -22.03
N ASP A 805 -5.79 -40.68 -22.98
CA ASP A 805 -5.66 -40.35 -24.40
C ASP A 805 -6.76 -39.38 -24.85
N GLY A 806 -6.38 -38.42 -25.68
CA GLY A 806 -7.30 -37.47 -26.27
C GLY A 806 -6.75 -36.07 -26.30
N VAL A 807 -7.63 -35.13 -26.61
CA VAL A 807 -7.37 -33.69 -26.72
C VAL A 807 -8.19 -32.95 -25.69
N CYS A 808 -7.71 -31.79 -25.26
CA CYS A 808 -8.30 -30.93 -24.26
C CYS A 808 -9.41 -30.07 -24.87
N HIS A 809 -10.61 -30.23 -24.36
CA HIS A 809 -11.78 -29.44 -24.68
C HIS A 809 -12.11 -28.52 -23.50
N ARG A 810 -12.15 -27.21 -23.74
CA ARG A 810 -12.52 -26.24 -22.72
C ARG A 810 -13.98 -25.83 -22.89
N PHE A 811 -14.76 -26.10 -21.85
CA PHE A 811 -16.15 -25.68 -21.73
C PHE A 811 -16.19 -24.36 -20.97
N PHE A 812 -16.73 -23.32 -21.58
CA PHE A 812 -17.01 -22.06 -20.89
C PHE A 812 -18.46 -22.09 -20.40
N LEU A 813 -18.62 -22.21 -19.08
CA LEU A 813 -19.93 -22.27 -18.43
C LEU A 813 -20.24 -20.92 -17.79
N SER A 814 -21.48 -20.47 -17.95
CA SER A 814 -22.00 -19.23 -17.38
C SER A 814 -23.43 -19.44 -16.92
N ASN A 815 -23.74 -19.02 -15.69
CA ASN A 815 -25.06 -19.11 -15.07
C ASN A 815 -25.74 -20.49 -15.24
N GLY A 816 -24.97 -21.57 -15.03
CA GLY A 816 -25.46 -22.95 -15.13
C GLY A 816 -25.76 -23.43 -16.56
N LYS A 817 -25.28 -22.73 -17.59
CA LYS A 817 -25.42 -23.07 -19.01
C LYS A 817 -24.05 -23.13 -19.69
N LEU A 818 -23.96 -23.86 -20.80
CA LEU A 818 -22.83 -23.77 -21.71
C LEU A 818 -22.96 -22.49 -22.53
N LEU A 819 -21.92 -21.65 -22.50
CA LEU A 819 -21.84 -20.49 -23.39
C LEU A 819 -21.20 -20.89 -24.73
N TYR A 820 -20.05 -21.56 -24.66
CA TYR A 820 -19.37 -22.16 -25.80
C TYR A 820 -18.39 -23.24 -25.33
N ALA A 821 -17.92 -24.06 -26.25
CA ALA A 821 -16.79 -24.95 -26.00
C ALA A 821 -15.82 -24.99 -27.18
N VAL A 822 -14.55 -25.11 -26.85
CA VAL A 822 -13.48 -25.17 -27.83
C VAL A 822 -12.62 -26.40 -27.63
N LYS A 823 -12.18 -27.00 -28.74
CA LYS A 823 -11.07 -27.94 -28.77
C LYS A 823 -9.79 -27.14 -28.88
N ARG A 824 -8.87 -27.33 -27.94
CA ARG A 824 -7.60 -26.62 -27.91
C ARG A 824 -6.62 -27.38 -28.80
N LEU A 825 -5.98 -26.70 -29.73
CA LEU A 825 -5.01 -27.31 -30.64
C LEU A 825 -3.60 -26.86 -30.27
N PRO A 826 -2.57 -27.70 -30.48
CA PRO A 826 -1.19 -27.33 -30.20
C PRO A 826 -0.73 -26.21 -31.15
N MET A 827 0.36 -25.53 -30.75
CA MET A 827 1.05 -24.60 -31.64
C MET A 827 1.30 -25.26 -33.00
N SER A 828 0.96 -24.59 -34.09
CA SER A 828 1.14 -25.14 -35.44
C SER A 828 1.45 -24.04 -36.45
N VAL A 829 2.12 -24.40 -37.54
CA VAL A 829 2.14 -23.60 -38.78
C VAL A 829 1.16 -24.20 -39.80
N THR A 830 0.63 -23.36 -40.67
CA THR A 830 -0.32 -23.80 -41.72
C THR A 830 0.39 -23.82 -43.07
N GLY A 831 0.37 -24.98 -43.73
CA GLY A 831 0.89 -25.17 -45.08
C GLY A 831 0.20 -24.25 -46.08
N ASN A 832 0.98 -23.71 -47.00
CA ASN A 832 0.46 -22.94 -48.14
C ASN A 832 0.69 -23.66 -49.49
N GLY A 833 1.20 -24.90 -49.45
CA GLY A 833 1.52 -25.71 -50.63
C GLY A 833 2.74 -25.22 -51.43
N LYS A 834 3.51 -24.25 -50.91
CA LYS A 834 4.66 -23.66 -51.61
C LYS A 834 5.92 -23.61 -50.76
N GLN A 835 5.80 -23.21 -49.50
CA GLN A 835 6.90 -23.04 -48.56
C GLN A 835 7.13 -24.30 -47.72
N THR A 836 8.38 -24.55 -47.38
CA THR A 836 8.77 -25.59 -46.42
C THR A 836 8.29 -25.23 -45.00
N VAL A 837 8.22 -26.22 -44.10
CA VAL A 837 7.90 -25.98 -42.68
C VAL A 837 8.84 -24.93 -42.06
N ALA A 838 10.14 -24.99 -42.35
CA ALA A 838 11.12 -24.00 -41.86
C ALA A 838 10.84 -22.58 -42.38
N GLU A 839 10.50 -22.43 -43.66
CA GLU A 839 10.13 -21.14 -44.24
C GLU A 839 8.82 -20.62 -43.65
N LEU A 840 7.82 -21.48 -43.44
CA LEU A 840 6.55 -21.10 -42.82
C LEU A 840 6.74 -20.60 -41.38
N VAL A 841 7.57 -21.27 -40.57
CA VAL A 841 7.92 -20.82 -39.22
C VAL A 841 8.61 -19.46 -39.27
N THR A 842 9.52 -19.25 -40.21
CA THR A 842 10.26 -17.99 -40.37
C THR A 842 9.34 -16.85 -40.80
N SER A 843 8.52 -17.05 -41.83
CA SER A 843 7.55 -16.05 -42.32
C SER A 843 6.53 -15.66 -41.26
N GLU A 844 6.07 -16.63 -40.47
CA GLU A 844 5.13 -16.34 -39.38
C GLU A 844 5.82 -15.61 -38.21
N ALA A 845 7.06 -15.96 -37.85
CA ALA A 845 7.84 -15.22 -36.86
C ALA A 845 8.09 -13.75 -37.30
N GLU A 846 8.38 -13.52 -38.58
CA GLU A 846 8.50 -12.18 -39.17
C GLU A 846 7.17 -11.41 -39.15
N ALA A 847 6.04 -12.08 -39.43
CA ALA A 847 4.72 -11.47 -39.35
C ALA A 847 4.39 -11.02 -37.91
N GLN A 848 4.75 -11.82 -36.90
CA GLN A 848 4.53 -11.46 -35.49
C GLN A 848 5.35 -10.23 -35.05
N GLN A 849 6.52 -9.95 -35.66
CA GLN A 849 7.29 -8.74 -35.34
C GLN A 849 6.55 -7.44 -35.69
N ARG A 850 5.64 -7.47 -36.68
CA ARG A 850 4.81 -6.32 -37.05
C ARG A 850 3.63 -6.09 -36.09
N VAL A 851 3.34 -7.05 -35.22
CA VAL A 851 2.28 -6.96 -34.21
C VAL A 851 2.86 -6.39 -32.92
N ALA A 852 2.09 -5.58 -32.19
CA ALA A 852 2.51 -5.06 -30.88
C ALA A 852 2.92 -6.20 -29.92
N PRO A 853 4.03 -6.10 -29.16
CA PRO A 853 4.56 -7.16 -28.30
C PRO A 853 3.53 -7.83 -27.39
N TRP A 854 2.61 -7.05 -26.82
CA TRP A 854 1.53 -7.53 -25.94
C TRP A 854 0.35 -8.22 -26.65
N LYS A 855 0.32 -8.20 -27.99
CA LYS A 855 -0.63 -8.91 -28.85
C LYS A 855 0.01 -10.08 -29.62
N ARG A 856 1.35 -10.19 -29.66
CA ARG A 856 2.09 -11.24 -30.40
C ARG A 856 1.73 -12.64 -29.91
N SER A 857 1.63 -13.59 -30.84
CA SER A 857 1.66 -15.01 -30.51
C SER A 857 3.10 -15.44 -30.20
N LYS A 858 3.29 -16.40 -29.28
CA LYS A 858 4.63 -16.89 -28.90
C LYS A 858 5.11 -17.96 -29.87
N ILE A 859 5.29 -17.65 -31.15
CA ILE A 859 5.82 -18.63 -32.10
C ILE A 859 7.32 -18.81 -31.85
N ILE A 860 7.73 -20.06 -31.63
CA ILE A 860 9.08 -20.42 -31.21
C ILE A 860 9.84 -20.95 -32.43
N PRO A 861 11.14 -20.63 -32.57
CA PRO A 861 12.00 -21.26 -33.57
C PRO A 861 12.01 -22.79 -33.47
N LEU A 862 12.50 -23.46 -34.51
CA LEU A 862 12.64 -24.92 -34.60
C LEU A 862 13.64 -25.48 -33.55
N ASP A 863 13.20 -25.55 -32.30
CA ASP A 863 13.92 -26.15 -31.19
C ASP A 863 13.71 -27.69 -31.16
N PRO A 864 14.50 -28.46 -30.38
CA PRO A 864 14.36 -29.92 -30.35
C PRO A 864 12.94 -30.43 -30.05
N PRO A 865 12.14 -29.80 -29.17
CA PRO A 865 10.73 -30.13 -29.01
C PRO A 865 9.85 -29.86 -30.25
N ALA A 866 10.12 -28.81 -31.02
CA ALA A 866 9.44 -28.57 -32.29
C ALA A 866 9.76 -29.66 -33.31
N LEU A 867 11.04 -29.98 -33.47
CA LEU A 867 11.48 -31.00 -34.41
C LEU A 867 10.86 -32.38 -34.08
N ALA A 868 10.83 -32.75 -32.80
CA ALA A 868 10.17 -33.99 -32.37
C ALA A 868 8.65 -33.99 -32.62
N ALA A 869 7.98 -32.84 -32.48
CA ALA A 869 6.55 -32.73 -32.77
C ALA A 869 6.24 -32.80 -34.27
N ILE A 870 7.10 -32.20 -35.10
CA ILE A 870 7.03 -32.23 -36.56
C ILE A 870 7.25 -33.67 -37.07
N ASP A 871 8.28 -34.35 -36.57
CA ASP A 871 8.59 -35.74 -36.91
C ASP A 871 7.45 -36.69 -36.50
N ALA A 872 6.91 -36.54 -35.29
CA ALA A 872 5.76 -37.31 -34.82
C ALA A 872 4.49 -37.08 -35.66
N ALA A 873 4.38 -35.94 -36.34
CA ALA A 873 3.29 -35.63 -37.27
C ALA A 873 3.55 -36.12 -38.70
N GLY A 874 4.68 -36.80 -38.95
CA GLY A 874 5.05 -37.33 -40.26
C GLY A 874 5.66 -36.30 -41.21
N PHE A 875 6.16 -35.17 -40.69
CA PHE A 875 6.80 -34.11 -41.47
C PHE A 875 8.28 -33.95 -41.09
N SER A 876 9.01 -33.17 -41.88
CA SER A 876 10.35 -32.67 -41.62
C SER A 876 10.39 -31.15 -41.79
N GLU A 877 11.46 -30.50 -41.34
CA GLU A 877 11.68 -29.06 -41.58
C GLU A 877 11.68 -28.68 -43.08
N SER A 878 12.07 -29.61 -43.95
CA SER A 878 12.12 -29.48 -45.40
C SER A 878 10.84 -29.90 -46.11
N SER A 879 9.84 -30.42 -45.39
CA SER A 879 8.56 -30.80 -45.98
C SER A 879 7.80 -29.56 -46.44
N VAL A 880 7.10 -29.65 -47.58
CA VAL A 880 6.18 -28.61 -48.07
C VAL A 880 4.75 -29.11 -47.85
N PRO A 881 4.05 -28.67 -46.78
CA PRO A 881 2.71 -29.16 -46.48
C PRO A 881 1.68 -28.55 -47.44
N ASP A 882 0.70 -29.35 -47.85
CA ASP A 882 -0.40 -28.90 -48.70
C ASP A 882 -1.15 -27.72 -48.07
N LYS A 883 -1.76 -26.88 -48.92
CA LYS A 883 -2.50 -25.69 -48.47
C LYS A 883 -3.57 -26.07 -47.44
N GLY A 884 -3.50 -25.46 -46.26
CA GLY A 884 -4.44 -25.69 -45.15
C GLY A 884 -4.05 -26.83 -44.19
N THR A 885 -3.01 -27.60 -44.52
CA THR A 885 -2.47 -28.65 -43.64
C THR A 885 -1.79 -28.01 -42.43
N ARG A 886 -2.09 -28.48 -41.22
CA ARG A 886 -1.45 -27.97 -40.00
C ARG A 886 -0.31 -28.88 -39.58
N VAL A 887 0.85 -28.27 -39.35
CA VAL A 887 2.03 -28.95 -38.84
C VAL A 887 2.28 -28.49 -37.40
N PRO A 888 2.14 -29.37 -36.40
CA PRO A 888 2.29 -29.00 -35.00
C PRO A 888 3.77 -28.77 -34.65
N LEU A 889 4.04 -27.69 -33.94
CA LEU A 889 5.35 -27.35 -33.38
C LEU A 889 5.47 -27.78 -31.91
N ARG A 890 4.39 -28.28 -31.29
CA ARG A 890 4.38 -28.77 -29.90
C ARG A 890 3.43 -29.95 -29.78
N ARG A 891 3.70 -30.83 -28.80
CA ARG A 891 2.85 -31.98 -28.46
C ARG A 891 1.68 -31.60 -27.53
N ILE A 892 1.83 -30.55 -26.73
CA ILE A 892 0.86 -30.13 -25.70
C ILE A 892 0.04 -28.95 -26.20
N GLU A 893 -1.28 -29.03 -25.97
CA GLU A 893 -2.27 -28.00 -26.27
C GLU A 893 -2.24 -26.92 -25.19
N SER A 894 -1.45 -25.88 -25.41
CA SER A 894 -1.44 -24.73 -24.51
C SER A 894 -1.43 -23.43 -25.29
N THR A 895 -2.39 -22.58 -24.94
CA THR A 895 -2.53 -21.21 -25.44
C THR A 895 -1.35 -20.32 -25.02
N GLU A 896 -0.58 -20.72 -24.00
CA GLU A 896 0.66 -20.02 -23.65
C GLU A 896 1.77 -20.26 -24.67
N TRP A 897 1.72 -21.40 -25.36
CA TRP A 897 2.59 -21.77 -26.46
C TRP A 897 1.88 -21.49 -27.79
N GLY A 898 1.05 -20.45 -27.92
CA GLY A 898 0.47 -20.08 -29.23
C GLY A 898 -0.45 -21.12 -29.89
N GLY A 899 -1.04 -22.05 -29.13
CA GLY A 899 -2.11 -22.92 -29.62
C GLY A 899 -3.38 -22.14 -29.99
N ILE A 900 -4.19 -22.70 -30.89
CA ILE A 900 -5.45 -22.08 -31.36
C ILE A 900 -6.67 -22.93 -31.01
N ASP A 901 -7.83 -22.29 -30.96
CA ASP A 901 -9.09 -22.92 -30.57
C ASP A 901 -9.94 -23.27 -31.81
N GLU A 902 -10.52 -24.47 -31.82
CA GLU A 902 -11.55 -24.91 -32.78
C GLU A 902 -12.90 -24.95 -32.05
N ASP A 903 -13.94 -24.33 -32.62
CA ASP A 903 -15.28 -24.34 -32.04
C ASP A 903 -15.91 -25.72 -32.18
N VAL A 904 -16.25 -26.35 -31.05
CA VAL A 904 -16.91 -27.66 -31.00
C VAL A 904 -18.25 -27.59 -30.27
N THR A 905 -18.78 -26.39 -30.02
CA THR A 905 -19.98 -26.16 -29.18
C THR A 905 -21.15 -27.06 -29.58
N ASN A 906 -21.40 -27.19 -30.88
CA ASN A 906 -22.52 -27.97 -31.43
C ASN A 906 -22.25 -29.48 -31.56
N ARG A 907 -21.05 -29.95 -31.21
CA ARG A 907 -20.63 -31.36 -31.34
C ARG A 907 -20.55 -32.08 -29.99
N ILE A 908 -20.78 -31.38 -28.89
CA ILE A 908 -20.66 -31.94 -27.54
C ILE A 908 -21.78 -32.93 -27.25
N HIS A 909 -21.43 -34.11 -26.74
CA HIS A 909 -22.40 -35.05 -26.19
C HIS A 909 -23.06 -34.51 -24.90
N PRO A 910 -24.38 -34.68 -24.70
CA PRO A 910 -25.07 -34.22 -23.49
C PRO A 910 -24.47 -34.69 -22.16
N GLU A 911 -23.93 -35.91 -22.11
CA GLU A 911 -23.28 -36.44 -20.90
C GLU A 911 -22.00 -35.68 -20.53
N ASN A 912 -21.22 -35.19 -21.51
CA ASN A 912 -20.03 -34.38 -21.26
C ASN A 912 -20.41 -33.00 -20.70
N LEU A 913 -21.48 -32.42 -21.23
CA LEU A 913 -22.04 -31.19 -20.68
C LEU A 913 -22.59 -31.40 -19.25
N ARG A 914 -23.26 -32.53 -19.00
CA ARG A 914 -23.81 -32.86 -17.67
C ARG A 914 -22.73 -32.89 -16.61
N ILE A 915 -21.60 -33.57 -16.85
CA ILE A 915 -20.50 -33.64 -15.89
C ILE A 915 -19.79 -32.28 -15.73
N ALA A 916 -19.69 -31.47 -16.78
CA ALA A 916 -19.12 -30.13 -16.71
C ALA A 916 -19.98 -29.19 -15.84
N LEU A 917 -21.30 -29.21 -16.04
CA LEU A 917 -22.25 -28.45 -15.20
C LEU A 917 -22.24 -28.94 -13.76
N ALA A 918 -22.15 -30.25 -13.53
CA ALA A 918 -22.05 -30.82 -12.19
C ALA A 918 -20.77 -30.36 -11.48
N ALA A 919 -19.63 -30.31 -12.19
CA ALA A 919 -18.38 -29.78 -11.67
C ALA A 919 -18.50 -28.30 -11.29
N ALA A 920 -19.03 -27.45 -12.17
CA ALA A 920 -19.24 -26.02 -11.84
C ALA A 920 -20.10 -25.83 -10.57
N ARG A 921 -21.18 -26.61 -10.43
CA ARG A 921 -22.04 -26.59 -9.23
C ARG A 921 -21.33 -27.09 -7.98
N LEU A 922 -20.50 -28.14 -8.09
CA LEU A 922 -19.71 -28.68 -6.99
C LEU A 922 -18.81 -27.60 -6.37
N PHE A 923 -18.18 -26.78 -7.22
CA PHE A 923 -17.34 -25.65 -6.80
C PHE A 923 -18.13 -24.36 -6.55
N ARG A 924 -19.46 -24.34 -6.75
CA ARG A 924 -20.31 -23.14 -6.64
C ARG A 924 -19.78 -21.96 -7.47
N LEU A 925 -19.39 -22.26 -8.70
CA LEU A 925 -18.93 -21.28 -9.68
C LEU A 925 -20.05 -21.03 -10.67
N ASN A 926 -20.49 -19.78 -10.78
CA ASN A 926 -21.46 -19.34 -11.79
C ASN A 926 -20.77 -19.19 -13.14
N VAL A 927 -19.52 -18.72 -13.14
CA VAL A 927 -18.64 -18.71 -14.31
C VAL A 927 -17.48 -19.66 -14.09
N ALA A 928 -17.38 -20.69 -14.94
CA ALA A 928 -16.37 -21.74 -14.81
C ALA A 928 -15.81 -22.17 -16.17
N GLY A 929 -14.50 -22.40 -16.23
CA GLY A 929 -13.86 -23.11 -17.35
C GLY A 929 -13.63 -24.56 -16.97
N VAL A 930 -14.27 -25.51 -17.63
CA VAL A 930 -14.06 -26.94 -17.37
C VAL A 930 -13.27 -27.55 -18.51
N ASP A 931 -12.08 -28.05 -18.20
CA ASP A 931 -11.19 -28.69 -19.19
C ASP A 931 -11.41 -30.21 -19.15
N ILE A 932 -11.90 -30.77 -20.25
CA ILE A 932 -12.18 -32.20 -20.43
C ILE A 932 -11.21 -32.78 -21.45
N ILE A 933 -10.48 -33.83 -21.07
CA ILE A 933 -9.66 -34.61 -22.02
C ILE A 933 -10.55 -35.71 -22.60
N SER A 934 -10.65 -35.77 -23.93
CA SER A 934 -11.49 -36.75 -24.63
C SER A 934 -10.91 -37.05 -26.02
N ARG A 935 -11.01 -38.31 -26.48
CA ARG A 935 -10.70 -38.68 -27.87
C ARG A 935 -11.75 -38.16 -28.84
N ASP A 936 -13.02 -38.19 -28.42
CA ASP A 936 -14.16 -37.71 -29.19
C ASP A 936 -15.22 -37.09 -28.26
N ILE A 937 -15.30 -35.76 -28.24
CA ILE A 937 -16.22 -35.05 -27.35
C ILE A 937 -17.71 -35.26 -27.72
N SER A 938 -17.99 -35.87 -28.89
CA SER A 938 -19.34 -36.22 -29.34
C SER A 938 -19.86 -37.56 -28.82
N MET A 939 -19.00 -38.35 -28.16
CA MET A 939 -19.38 -39.57 -27.45
C MET A 939 -19.52 -39.30 -25.93
N PRO A 940 -20.33 -40.09 -25.19
CA PRO A 940 -20.40 -39.97 -23.74
C PRO A 940 -19.06 -40.34 -23.07
N TRP A 941 -18.72 -39.64 -21.98
CA TRP A 941 -17.43 -39.77 -21.30
C TRP A 941 -17.07 -41.20 -20.87
N TYR A 942 -18.05 -42.04 -20.55
CA TYR A 942 -17.83 -43.42 -20.10
C TYR A 942 -17.59 -44.42 -21.24
N GLU A 943 -17.81 -44.04 -22.51
CA GLU A 943 -17.52 -44.91 -23.67
C GLU A 943 -16.14 -44.63 -24.28
N ASN A 944 -15.53 -43.49 -23.97
CA ASN A 944 -14.21 -43.11 -24.48
C ASN A 944 -13.22 -42.62 -23.41
N ASP A 945 -13.49 -42.96 -22.15
CA ASP A 945 -12.65 -42.68 -20.98
C ASP A 945 -12.35 -41.19 -20.74
N ALA A 946 -13.25 -40.29 -21.15
CA ALA A 946 -13.05 -38.86 -20.96
C ALA A 946 -13.08 -38.46 -19.47
N ILE A 947 -12.23 -37.51 -19.11
CA ILE A 947 -12.07 -37.03 -17.73
C ILE A 947 -12.13 -35.51 -17.62
N ILE A 948 -12.61 -35.02 -16.48
CA ILE A 948 -12.45 -33.61 -16.11
C ILE A 948 -11.05 -33.42 -15.56
N ASN A 949 -10.19 -32.83 -16.38
CA ASN A 949 -8.79 -32.58 -16.06
C ASN A 949 -8.62 -31.38 -15.13
N GLU A 950 -9.36 -30.28 -15.37
CA GLU A 950 -9.23 -29.05 -14.58
C GLU A 950 -10.57 -28.30 -14.51
N VAL A 951 -10.82 -27.62 -13.38
CA VAL A 951 -11.92 -26.67 -13.21
C VAL A 951 -11.27 -25.32 -12.88
N ASN A 952 -11.56 -24.32 -13.69
CA ASN A 952 -10.91 -23.01 -13.65
C ASN A 952 -11.91 -21.93 -13.21
N PHE A 953 -11.57 -21.23 -12.14
CA PHE A 953 -12.17 -19.95 -11.80
C PHE A 953 -11.67 -18.84 -12.75
N ALA A 954 -12.52 -17.87 -13.07
CA ALA A 954 -12.21 -16.78 -13.99
C ALA A 954 -11.61 -17.23 -15.34
N PRO A 955 -12.29 -18.13 -16.08
CA PRO A 955 -11.81 -18.57 -17.39
C PRO A 955 -11.65 -17.39 -18.35
N LEU A 956 -10.65 -17.46 -19.24
CA LEU A 956 -10.39 -16.40 -20.22
C LEU A 956 -11.62 -16.20 -21.12
N LEU A 957 -12.10 -14.95 -21.22
CA LEU A 957 -13.19 -14.54 -22.10
C LEU A 957 -12.68 -13.40 -23.00
N GLY A 958 -12.89 -13.48 -24.31
CA GLY A 958 -12.39 -12.48 -25.27
C GLY A 958 -10.93 -12.67 -25.74
N GLY A 959 -10.29 -13.79 -25.36
CA GLY A 959 -8.92 -14.12 -25.75
C GLY A 959 -8.74 -14.45 -27.23
N GLY A 960 -9.74 -15.07 -27.85
CA GLY A 960 -9.79 -15.42 -29.28
C GLY A 960 -11.14 -15.09 -29.91
N GLU A 961 -11.25 -15.20 -31.23
CA GLU A 961 -12.44 -14.78 -31.99
C GLU A 961 -13.72 -15.48 -31.50
N ILE A 962 -13.71 -16.80 -31.34
CA ILE A 962 -14.84 -17.60 -30.84
C ILE A 962 -15.33 -17.03 -29.50
N SER A 963 -14.43 -16.86 -28.53
CA SER A 963 -14.78 -16.33 -27.20
C SER A 963 -15.32 -14.90 -27.22
N ARG A 964 -14.91 -14.04 -28.18
CA ARG A 964 -15.38 -12.64 -28.30
C ARG A 964 -16.82 -12.58 -28.79
N ARG A 965 -17.21 -13.46 -29.72
CA ARG A 965 -18.58 -13.51 -30.27
C ARG A 965 -19.65 -13.77 -29.20
N HIS A 966 -19.26 -14.43 -28.09
CA HIS A 966 -20.16 -14.77 -26.99
C HIS A 966 -20.17 -13.78 -25.81
N ILE A 967 -19.39 -12.69 -25.85
CA ILE A 967 -19.42 -11.66 -24.80
C ILE A 967 -20.81 -10.98 -24.70
N PRO A 968 -21.52 -10.67 -25.81
CA PRO A 968 -22.88 -10.13 -25.72
C PRO A 968 -23.83 -11.06 -24.96
N ASP A 969 -23.85 -12.35 -25.32
CA ASP A 969 -24.67 -13.38 -24.67
C ASP A 969 -24.33 -13.54 -23.18
N PHE A 970 -23.05 -13.39 -22.83
CA PHE A 970 -22.59 -13.39 -21.44
C PHE A 970 -23.18 -12.20 -20.67
N LEU A 971 -23.07 -10.98 -21.20
CA LEU A 971 -23.60 -9.79 -20.52
C LEU A 971 -25.14 -9.83 -20.38
N ASP A 972 -25.85 -10.32 -21.40
CA ASP A 972 -27.31 -10.44 -21.39
C ASP A 972 -27.83 -11.42 -20.31
N GLN A 973 -26.99 -12.32 -19.79
CA GLN A 973 -27.35 -13.19 -18.66
C GLN A 973 -27.33 -12.47 -17.31
N TYR A 974 -26.57 -11.37 -17.17
CA TYR A 974 -26.33 -10.72 -15.88
C TYR A 974 -26.90 -9.30 -15.82
N ILE A 975 -26.97 -8.60 -16.94
CA ILE A 975 -27.36 -7.20 -17.03
C ILE A 975 -28.65 -7.07 -17.83
N ALA A 976 -29.70 -6.56 -17.18
CA ALA A 976 -30.97 -6.32 -17.83
C ALA A 976 -30.93 -5.03 -18.66
N GLY A 977 -31.22 -5.12 -19.97
CA GLY A 977 -31.25 -3.97 -20.87
C GLY A 977 -29.89 -3.25 -20.90
N ASN A 978 -29.91 -1.93 -20.67
CA ASN A 978 -28.69 -1.11 -20.59
C ASN A 978 -28.18 -0.95 -19.14
N GLY A 979 -28.69 -1.72 -18.17
CA GLY A 979 -28.23 -1.68 -16.77
C GLY A 979 -28.57 -0.39 -16.01
N ARG A 980 -29.32 0.57 -16.58
CA ARG A 980 -29.67 1.84 -15.93
C ARG A 980 -30.96 1.72 -15.13
N ILE A 981 -31.01 2.36 -13.96
CA ILE A 981 -32.26 2.62 -13.22
C ILE A 981 -32.83 3.99 -13.62
N PRO A 982 -34.15 4.22 -13.48
CA PRO A 982 -34.74 5.54 -13.67
C PRO A 982 -34.11 6.60 -12.75
N VAL A 983 -33.71 7.72 -13.32
CA VAL A 983 -33.19 8.90 -12.62
C VAL A 983 -33.91 10.16 -13.09
N GLU A 984 -34.63 10.81 -12.19
CA GLU A 984 -35.32 12.08 -12.46
C GLU A 984 -34.70 13.24 -11.68
N VAL A 985 -34.77 14.45 -12.22
CA VAL A 985 -34.19 15.65 -11.62
C VAL A 985 -35.25 16.72 -11.41
N PHE A 986 -35.31 17.28 -10.21
CA PHE A 986 -36.15 18.43 -9.88
C PHE A 986 -35.27 19.63 -9.54
N VAL A 987 -35.51 20.77 -10.20
CA VAL A 987 -34.69 21.98 -10.07
C VAL A 987 -35.49 23.08 -9.37
N GLY A 988 -34.95 23.62 -8.29
CA GLY A 988 -35.58 24.68 -7.49
C GLY A 988 -35.27 24.59 -6.00
N GLY A 989 -36.00 25.33 -5.18
CA GLY A 989 -35.84 25.40 -3.73
C GLY A 989 -36.65 24.35 -2.97
N GLU A 990 -37.38 24.78 -1.95
CA GLU A 990 -38.21 23.88 -1.12
C GLU A 990 -39.37 23.27 -1.91
N SER A 991 -39.99 24.03 -2.84
CA SER A 991 -41.08 23.52 -3.67
C SER A 991 -40.63 22.33 -4.53
N ALA A 992 -39.39 22.37 -5.04
CA ALA A 992 -38.79 21.27 -5.79
C ALA A 992 -38.59 20.02 -4.92
N TRP A 993 -38.18 20.18 -3.67
CA TRP A 993 -38.05 19.09 -2.71
C TRP A 993 -39.40 18.41 -2.41
N GLN A 994 -40.46 19.21 -2.24
CA GLN A 994 -41.81 18.69 -2.02
C GLN A 994 -42.35 17.95 -3.25
N ALA A 995 -42.20 18.52 -4.45
CA ALA A 995 -42.61 17.89 -5.70
C ALA A 995 -41.86 16.57 -5.96
N ALA A 996 -40.54 16.56 -5.76
CA ALA A 996 -39.71 15.37 -5.86
C ALA A 996 -40.12 14.28 -4.84
N SER A 997 -40.45 14.69 -3.61
CA SER A 997 -40.92 13.76 -2.57
C SER A 997 -42.27 13.13 -2.89
N GLN A 998 -43.17 13.87 -3.55
CA GLN A 998 -44.43 13.34 -4.08
C GLN A 998 -44.18 12.39 -5.26
N ARG A 999 -43.30 12.75 -6.19
CA ARG A 999 -42.92 11.89 -7.32
C ARG A 999 -42.33 10.56 -6.87
N ARG A 1000 -41.49 10.56 -5.84
CA ARG A 1000 -41.00 9.34 -5.17
C ARG A 1000 -42.15 8.46 -4.70
N GLN A 1001 -43.20 9.04 -4.12
CA GLN A 1001 -44.36 8.27 -3.63
C GLN A 1001 -45.08 7.56 -4.78
N THR A 1002 -45.15 8.17 -5.96
CA THR A 1002 -45.70 7.50 -7.15
C THR A 1002 -44.91 6.25 -7.52
N PHE A 1003 -43.57 6.30 -7.51
CA PHE A 1003 -42.74 5.11 -7.73
C PHE A 1003 -42.96 4.04 -6.66
N VAL A 1004 -43.01 4.43 -5.38
CA VAL A 1004 -43.25 3.49 -4.27
C VAL A 1004 -44.61 2.82 -4.39
N ASN A 1005 -45.66 3.56 -4.80
CA ASN A 1005 -46.99 2.99 -5.04
C ASN A 1005 -47.02 2.01 -6.22
N GLN A 1006 -46.05 2.10 -7.13
CA GLN A 1006 -45.84 1.15 -8.23
C GLN A 1006 -44.94 -0.03 -7.83
N GLY A 1007 -44.54 -0.12 -6.56
CA GLY A 1007 -43.67 -1.17 -6.05
C GLY A 1007 -42.18 -0.95 -6.32
N VAL A 1008 -41.77 0.25 -6.74
CA VAL A 1008 -40.37 0.59 -7.04
C VAL A 1008 -39.69 1.16 -5.81
N ASN A 1009 -38.52 0.61 -5.45
CA ASN A 1009 -37.70 1.11 -4.33
C ASN A 1009 -36.97 2.41 -4.70
N ALA A 1010 -37.70 3.52 -4.68
CA ALA A 1010 -37.23 4.84 -5.11
C ALA A 1010 -36.71 5.71 -3.96
N TYR A 1011 -35.58 6.38 -4.21
CA TYR A 1011 -34.93 7.29 -3.26
C TYR A 1011 -34.99 8.73 -3.79
N VAL A 1012 -35.17 9.71 -2.90
CA VAL A 1012 -35.04 11.14 -3.25
C VAL A 1012 -33.91 11.76 -2.45
N THR A 1013 -33.09 12.60 -3.08
CA THR A 1013 -31.95 13.23 -2.41
C THR A 1013 -31.69 14.66 -2.89
N ASN A 1014 -31.29 15.52 -1.96
CA ASN A 1014 -30.69 16.83 -2.22
C ASN A 1014 -29.24 16.83 -1.69
N GLY A 1015 -28.61 18.01 -1.57
CA GLY A 1015 -27.23 18.13 -1.09
C GLY A 1015 -26.99 17.79 0.39
N ILE A 1016 -28.05 17.63 1.20
CA ILE A 1016 -27.98 17.47 2.66
C ILE A 1016 -28.82 16.32 3.20
N GLU A 1017 -29.87 15.90 2.50
CA GLU A 1017 -30.87 14.95 2.96
C GLU A 1017 -31.24 13.95 1.86
N THR A 1018 -31.53 12.72 2.29
CA THR A 1018 -31.99 11.62 1.45
C THR A 1018 -33.13 10.91 2.17
N LEU A 1019 -34.19 10.57 1.44
CA LEU A 1019 -35.29 9.73 1.94
C LEU A 1019 -35.33 8.43 1.17
N ASP A 1020 -35.52 7.32 1.90
CA ASP A 1020 -35.72 5.98 1.32
C ASP A 1020 -37.17 5.76 0.87
N SER A 1021 -37.48 4.57 0.34
CA SER A 1021 -38.83 4.19 -0.08
C SER A 1021 -39.86 4.18 1.06
N SER A 1022 -39.43 3.96 2.31
CA SER A 1022 -40.28 3.95 3.51
C SER A 1022 -40.58 5.35 4.07
N ARG A 1023 -40.13 6.41 3.38
CA ARG A 1023 -40.25 7.82 3.81
C ARG A 1023 -39.44 8.12 5.08
N LYS A 1024 -38.50 7.25 5.44
CA LYS A 1024 -37.57 7.49 6.54
C LYS A 1024 -36.33 8.19 6.01
N LYS A 1025 -35.72 8.99 6.88
CA LYS A 1025 -34.45 9.64 6.60
C LYS A 1025 -33.37 8.59 6.45
N PHE A 1026 -32.76 8.54 5.28
CA PHE A 1026 -31.60 7.70 4.99
C PHE A 1026 -30.33 8.50 5.29
N TYR A 1027 -29.68 8.16 6.40
CA TYR A 1027 -28.50 8.89 6.87
C TYR A 1027 -27.27 8.52 6.05
N MET A 1028 -26.68 9.51 5.37
CA MET A 1028 -25.44 9.37 4.63
C MET A 1028 -24.37 10.31 5.23
N PRO A 1029 -23.16 9.81 5.55
CA PRO A 1029 -22.07 10.62 6.13
C PRO A 1029 -21.33 11.47 5.09
N ILE A 1030 -22.03 11.88 4.02
CA ILE A 1030 -21.52 12.64 2.90
C ILE A 1030 -22.43 13.83 2.62
N THR A 1031 -21.85 14.94 2.16
CA THR A 1031 -22.57 16.16 1.80
C THR A 1031 -22.31 16.50 0.34
N GLY A 1032 -23.26 17.18 -0.29
CA GLY A 1032 -23.24 17.46 -1.72
C GLY A 1032 -24.07 16.44 -2.49
N LEU A 1033 -24.83 16.93 -3.44
CA LEU A 1033 -25.71 16.16 -4.30
C LEU A 1033 -24.91 15.22 -5.21
N PHE A 1034 -23.73 15.66 -5.67
CA PHE A 1034 -22.87 14.83 -6.54
C PHE A 1034 -22.49 13.53 -5.82
N GLN A 1035 -21.92 13.63 -4.62
CA GLN A 1035 -21.46 12.48 -3.85
C GLN A 1035 -22.61 11.59 -3.41
N ARG A 1036 -23.76 12.18 -3.05
CA ARG A 1036 -24.98 11.42 -2.69
C ARG A 1036 -25.53 10.62 -3.88
N ALA A 1037 -25.58 11.21 -5.07
CA ALA A 1037 -25.98 10.50 -6.28
C ALA A 1037 -25.02 9.33 -6.59
N ARG A 1038 -23.69 9.56 -6.53
CA ARG A 1038 -22.67 8.50 -6.74
C ARG A 1038 -22.75 7.38 -5.70
N ALA A 1039 -23.20 7.69 -4.48
CA ALA A 1039 -23.38 6.69 -3.43
C ALA A 1039 -24.67 5.88 -3.61
N LEU A 1040 -25.77 6.50 -4.04
CA LEU A 1040 -27.04 5.79 -4.26
C LEU A 1040 -26.95 4.76 -5.39
N VAL A 1041 -26.21 5.05 -6.46
CA VAL A 1041 -26.03 4.08 -7.56
C VAL A 1041 -25.18 2.85 -7.20
N LEU A 1042 -24.52 2.85 -6.04
CA LEU A 1042 -23.79 1.68 -5.50
C LEU A 1042 -24.70 0.73 -4.71
N LEU A 1043 -25.88 1.19 -4.29
CA LEU A 1043 -26.80 0.41 -3.45
C LEU A 1043 -27.65 -0.51 -4.32
N SER A 1044 -27.45 -1.82 -4.18
CA SER A 1044 -28.13 -2.87 -4.96
C SER A 1044 -29.65 -2.90 -4.78
N GLU A 1045 -30.17 -2.27 -3.74
CA GLU A 1045 -31.60 -2.18 -3.47
C GLU A 1045 -32.27 -1.01 -4.19
N VAL A 1046 -31.53 -0.03 -4.69
CA VAL A 1046 -32.09 1.20 -5.27
C VAL A 1046 -32.57 0.93 -6.69
N GLU A 1047 -33.88 1.07 -6.91
CA GLU A 1047 -34.52 0.84 -8.21
C GLU A 1047 -34.83 2.11 -8.99
N ALA A 1048 -34.86 3.27 -8.32
CA ALA A 1048 -34.98 4.60 -8.95
C ALA A 1048 -34.41 5.70 -8.05
N ILE A 1049 -33.91 6.79 -8.65
CA ILE A 1049 -33.37 7.96 -7.93
C ILE A 1049 -34.06 9.24 -8.40
N ILE A 1050 -34.40 10.12 -7.47
CA ILE A 1050 -34.85 11.48 -7.75
C ILE A 1050 -33.85 12.46 -7.14
N LEU A 1051 -33.19 13.25 -7.98
CA LEU A 1051 -32.21 14.25 -7.57
C LEU A 1051 -32.87 15.62 -7.48
N VAL A 1052 -32.63 16.35 -6.39
CA VAL A 1052 -33.16 17.70 -6.20
C VAL A 1052 -32.01 18.71 -6.24
N VAL A 1053 -31.90 19.43 -7.35
CA VAL A 1053 -30.86 20.43 -7.62
C VAL A 1053 -31.30 21.77 -7.03
N GLN A 1054 -30.80 22.06 -5.83
CA GLN A 1054 -31.09 23.30 -5.09
C GLN A 1054 -29.94 24.31 -5.12
N THR A 1055 -28.78 23.90 -5.67
CA THR A 1055 -27.57 24.74 -5.72
C THR A 1055 -26.83 24.60 -7.05
N ASP A 1056 -25.86 25.50 -7.28
CA ASP A 1056 -24.95 25.46 -8.42
C ASP A 1056 -23.76 24.48 -8.26
N GLU A 1057 -23.88 23.46 -7.40
CA GLU A 1057 -22.84 22.45 -7.13
C GLU A 1057 -22.31 21.80 -8.41
N PHE A 1058 -23.18 21.46 -9.37
CA PHE A 1058 -22.79 20.79 -10.60
C PHE A 1058 -21.98 21.67 -11.56
N LEU A 1059 -22.01 23.01 -11.41
CA LEU A 1059 -21.06 23.88 -12.11
C LEU A 1059 -19.62 23.74 -11.60
N TYR A 1060 -19.44 23.16 -10.42
CA TYR A 1060 -18.13 22.90 -9.82
C TYR A 1060 -17.71 21.44 -9.94
N THR A 1061 -18.64 20.52 -9.69
CA THR A 1061 -18.38 19.07 -9.61
C THR A 1061 -18.60 18.34 -10.93
N GLY A 1062 -19.37 18.92 -11.86
CA GLY A 1062 -19.89 18.22 -13.01
C GLY A 1062 -21.17 17.44 -12.70
N LEU A 1063 -21.62 16.65 -13.67
CA LEU A 1063 -22.79 15.79 -13.52
C LEU A 1063 -22.38 14.44 -12.93
N PRO A 1064 -23.12 13.88 -11.96
CA PRO A 1064 -22.75 12.63 -11.29
C PRO A 1064 -23.05 11.37 -12.10
N LEU A 1065 -23.83 11.47 -13.17
CA LEU A 1065 -24.27 10.36 -14.02
C LEU A 1065 -24.27 10.82 -15.48
N GLU A 1066 -24.20 9.86 -16.41
CA GLU A 1066 -24.08 10.18 -17.84
C GLU A 1066 -25.38 10.78 -18.38
N PHE A 1067 -26.53 10.25 -17.94
CA PHE A 1067 -27.86 10.65 -18.39
C PHE A 1067 -28.87 10.60 -17.25
N VAL A 1068 -29.97 11.33 -17.43
CA VAL A 1068 -31.18 11.30 -16.60
C VAL A 1068 -32.41 11.19 -17.50
N ASP A 1069 -33.47 10.54 -17.02
CA ASP A 1069 -34.70 10.30 -17.78
C ASP A 1069 -35.54 11.57 -17.92
N ASP A 1070 -35.61 12.38 -16.86
CA ASP A 1070 -36.38 13.62 -16.88
C ASP A 1070 -35.77 14.73 -16.01
N ILE A 1071 -36.06 15.98 -16.36
CA ILE A 1071 -35.68 17.19 -15.65
C ILE A 1071 -36.88 18.11 -15.60
N THR A 1072 -37.36 18.38 -14.40
CA THR A 1072 -38.50 19.26 -14.11
C THR A 1072 -38.03 20.51 -13.38
N HIS A 1073 -38.26 21.68 -13.98
CA HIS A 1073 -38.02 22.98 -13.33
C HIS A 1073 -39.26 23.40 -12.53
N VAL A 1074 -39.13 23.53 -11.22
CA VAL A 1074 -40.26 23.81 -10.32
C VAL A 1074 -40.34 25.30 -9.96
N ASP A 1075 -39.22 25.88 -9.54
CA ASP A 1075 -39.11 27.31 -9.23
C ASP A 1075 -37.68 27.83 -9.45
N GLY A 1076 -37.49 29.14 -9.33
CA GLY A 1076 -36.17 29.80 -9.48
C GLY A 1076 -35.35 29.89 -8.19
N HIS A 1077 -35.78 29.26 -7.10
CA HIS A 1077 -35.20 29.46 -5.77
C HIS A 1077 -34.00 28.57 -5.49
N MET A 1078 -32.92 28.77 -6.25
CA MET A 1078 -31.65 28.07 -6.02
C MET A 1078 -30.62 29.00 -5.36
N VAL A 1079 -29.73 28.43 -4.56
CA VAL A 1079 -28.70 29.18 -3.81
C VAL A 1079 -27.29 28.77 -4.20
N SER A 1080 -26.29 29.62 -3.95
CA SER A 1080 -24.90 29.23 -4.24
C SER A 1080 -24.41 28.13 -3.32
N PHE A 1081 -23.79 27.09 -3.88
CA PHE A 1081 -23.16 25.98 -3.18
C PHE A 1081 -22.03 26.44 -2.24
N LYS A 1082 -21.27 27.47 -2.63
CA LYS A 1082 -20.15 28.00 -1.84
C LYS A 1082 -20.60 28.84 -0.64
N SER A 1083 -21.53 29.78 -0.84
CA SER A 1083 -21.99 30.67 0.23
C SER A 1083 -23.13 30.07 1.05
N ARG A 1084 -23.88 29.12 0.48
CA ARG A 1084 -25.14 28.56 0.99
C ARG A 1084 -26.18 29.62 1.38
N LYS A 1085 -26.04 30.83 0.85
CA LYS A 1085 -26.87 32.00 1.17
C LYS A 1085 -27.07 32.87 -0.06
N GLY A 1086 -28.28 33.43 -0.18
CA GLY A 1086 -28.69 34.30 -1.29
C GLY A 1086 -29.06 33.51 -2.55
N LEU A 1087 -30.00 34.07 -3.33
CA LEU A 1087 -30.38 33.52 -4.63
C LEU A 1087 -29.19 33.55 -5.60
N LEU A 1088 -29.11 32.55 -6.46
CA LEU A 1088 -28.14 32.53 -7.56
C LEU A 1088 -28.35 33.72 -8.50
N SER A 1089 -27.25 34.26 -9.00
CA SER A 1089 -27.33 35.30 -10.02
C SER A 1089 -27.95 34.76 -11.32
N PRO A 1090 -28.66 35.59 -12.11
CA PRO A 1090 -29.27 35.17 -13.36
C PRO A 1090 -28.28 34.49 -14.33
N ASP A 1091 -27.04 34.95 -14.37
CA ASP A 1091 -25.99 34.36 -15.22
C ASP A 1091 -25.61 32.95 -14.77
N ARG A 1092 -25.44 32.73 -13.46
CA ARG A 1092 -25.11 31.40 -12.94
C ARG A 1092 -26.30 30.45 -13.07
N THR A 1093 -27.51 30.94 -12.86
CA THR A 1093 -28.75 30.18 -13.11
C THR A 1093 -28.82 29.72 -14.56
N ARG A 1094 -28.59 30.63 -15.54
CA ARG A 1094 -28.55 30.28 -16.96
C ARG A 1094 -27.48 29.24 -17.28
N LEU A 1095 -26.29 29.37 -16.71
CA LEU A 1095 -25.21 28.39 -16.90
C LEU A 1095 -25.57 27.00 -16.35
N LEU A 1096 -26.19 26.94 -15.18
CA LEU A 1096 -26.62 25.68 -14.56
C LEU A 1096 -27.76 25.04 -15.36
N VAL A 1097 -28.78 25.80 -15.74
CA VAL A 1097 -29.90 25.31 -16.56
C VAL A 1097 -29.38 24.76 -17.89
N HIS A 1098 -28.49 25.49 -18.57
CA HIS A 1098 -27.85 25.03 -19.80
C HIS A 1098 -27.03 23.75 -19.62
N LEU A 1099 -26.38 23.56 -18.46
CA LEU A 1099 -25.69 22.31 -18.13
C LEU A 1099 -26.68 21.16 -17.95
N LEU A 1100 -27.79 21.41 -17.25
CA LEU A 1100 -28.82 20.40 -16.96
C LEU A 1100 -29.60 20.00 -18.21
N GLU A 1101 -29.97 20.94 -19.09
CA GLU A 1101 -30.67 20.64 -20.35
C GLU A 1101 -29.86 19.69 -21.26
N LYS A 1102 -28.53 19.70 -21.13
CA LYS A 1102 -27.63 18.77 -21.84
C LYS A 1102 -27.52 17.38 -21.20
N TRP A 1103 -28.14 17.15 -20.05
CA TRP A 1103 -28.07 15.89 -19.31
C TRP A 1103 -29.12 14.87 -19.77
N LYS A 1104 -30.21 15.32 -20.42
CA LYS A 1104 -31.19 14.40 -21.01
C LYS A 1104 -30.58 13.67 -22.22
N PRO A 1105 -30.86 12.38 -22.40
CA PRO A 1105 -30.64 11.72 -23.69
C PRO A 1105 -31.49 12.42 -24.75
N VAL A 1106 -31.02 12.40 -25.99
CA VAL A 1106 -31.66 13.14 -27.10
C VAL A 1106 -32.58 12.25 -27.88
#